data_AF-A0A814D749-F1
#
_entry.id   AF-A0A814D749-F1
#
_cell.length_a   1.000
_cell.length_b   1.000
_cell.length_c   1.000
_cell.angle_alpha   90.00
_cell.angle_beta   90.00
_cell.angle_gamma   90.00
#
_symmetry.space_group_name_H-M   'P 1'
#
loop_
_entity.id
_entity.type
_entity.pdbx_description
1 polymer ?
#
loop_
_entity_poly.entity_id
_entity_poly.type
_entity_poly.pdbx_seq_one_letter_code
_entity_poly.pdbx_strand_id
1 'polypeptide(L)'
;MHVYILFYLLPTLFAYDCDEICNVTFSIRENTIHNELRWNLTALLANRTVLFKYFQFSLSNPSKYFEINSPILQYRLKELDREEICENFHFNDECSLQLQIFTQTSFIIIFKLIILDENDWKPFFPQDYVSLAIRENLPLNYRVQLPIAYDYDSIQYNIDHYEFIKTIDEIERIFQLEQTPDELRLKLIRTLDCEMTNNYQLYIIAIDKGGYRSNILHVNVTVGDFNEYQPRFTQRLYHTSIPENFSSINSSPILQVSAIDDDCYDRVILYTIVNTDLPNEMFPFNIDNHTGSIRVRYVLDYENISTYRFRVKASNLDGVTSSIVPIIIDISDVNDNRPMIQMNILNEYKREENEENFIINLNESIRLGQVIGNILLRDLDSAMVNYRLSLKIVSCLPLSTACPVELDSGMENHTWSSTTYLIKTTRQLNREHGDKEFVIILEARDYGEPSLSSQRRLIIHINDENDCAPKFSHLNYQFLLSNASLLGSLIGQVRALDDDHLPDHRRVQYKLFEYNHENVVRIDPTNGSLFLVRKPTTTTKFNVTVFAIDQSNHSLFDQANVEILFYDELNCSVMFTQAVFVFNTTEHQRIPYQLGQIHVNECGSTSYSIAEQNSSSIFPFIVDAHSGVIKVIRELDRETQSFYKFPIKITNSTTQAEIHVNILDRNDHYPIFDDSFEQYIYVSTHQYYHQNNQIFITHIHATDLDDDVNGLVNYYFTNKDHYNYFHIYYNGSVILYNLHNLRLPIHLEIYARDHGYPKALESKETLVVYVCDIFAQNECPSNKLRRNFYVGSIIIMIIVVLFLLTIIMCIIWNLFIKDYCKKKEDKKSYNCQMEARKNLIVSDSLYDESQSIYGNHYSKCAAVLLFNLATNHRYRSFGLLKNVQLAFKRSSATIPVAPVRTPLPPLSAGAKQRIGLWLAWTAGMTAGAVVIGGLTRLTESGLSMTNWHWLNDMNPPRTTEAWQAEFERYKNFPEYEQMNREMTLDEFKKIYYMEFAHRMWGRATGLVFAFPALVFWYRGLFDRAMKIRVCIFGGLIAVQGALGWYMVKSGLHKETLIDGRASVSPYRLAAHLGTAFVLYSGLLWNSFKYLTKPDVYASTRVPRGWAMAVHGLLTLTLVTVVAGAFVAGLDAGLVYPTFPKMGDYWIPPEYSELSPWYRNLFENPVAVQFNHRVLGLTTSASVLAFSLASLSVKLGRRAATARNLLAAMVVLQASLGIGTLLYHVPVSMAAAHQAGSLALLSFALWLAFNLKRVPKI
;
A
#
# COMPACT_ATOMS: atom_id res chain seq x y z
N MET A 1 15.87 -22.76 102.26
CA MET A 1 15.98 -24.12 102.84
C MET A 1 17.45 -24.51 102.72
N HIS A 2 18.17 -24.68 103.84
CA HIS A 2 19.36 -25.52 104.10
C HIS A 2 20.54 -25.53 103.06
N VAL A 3 21.83 -25.39 103.36
CA VAL A 3 22.69 -25.92 104.45
C VAL A 3 24.00 -25.10 104.59
N TYR A 4 24.51 -25.10 105.82
CA TYR A 4 25.81 -24.69 106.41
C TYR A 4 27.13 -24.98 105.65
N ILE A 5 28.20 -24.21 105.96
CA ILE A 5 29.42 -24.63 106.71
C ILE A 5 30.29 -23.41 107.15
N LEU A 6 30.79 -23.47 108.40
CA LEU A 6 31.71 -22.57 109.12
C LEU A 6 33.18 -22.61 108.61
N PHE A 7 33.99 -21.56 108.89
CA PHE A 7 35.15 -21.62 109.81
C PHE A 7 35.77 -20.23 110.13
N TYR A 8 36.20 -20.09 111.39
CA TYR A 8 36.90 -18.98 112.08
C TYR A 8 38.33 -18.68 111.56
N LEU A 9 38.84 -17.44 111.75
CA LEU A 9 39.94 -17.09 112.69
C LEU A 9 40.49 -15.64 112.51
N LEU A 10 40.41 -14.90 113.64
CA LEU A 10 41.32 -13.88 114.23
C LEU A 10 41.83 -12.62 113.47
N PRO A 11 41.88 -11.45 114.17
CA PRO A 11 42.41 -10.19 113.67
C PRO A 11 43.92 -10.06 113.93
N THR A 12 44.68 -9.60 112.94
CA THR A 12 46.05 -9.13 113.16
C THR A 12 46.10 -7.61 112.98
N LEU A 13 46.29 -6.94 114.11
CA LEU A 13 46.91 -5.63 114.22
C LEU A 13 48.14 -5.55 113.31
N PHE A 14 48.19 -4.55 112.44
CA PHE A 14 49.45 -3.94 112.03
C PHE A 14 49.40 -2.46 112.42
N ALA A 15 50.21 -2.12 113.41
CA ALA A 15 50.64 -0.76 113.64
C ALA A 15 51.55 -0.36 112.48
N TYR A 16 51.25 0.76 111.80
CA TYR A 16 52.22 1.45 110.97
C TYR A 16 52.82 2.59 111.80
N ASP A 17 54.13 2.53 112.03
CA ASP A 17 54.95 3.72 112.26
C ASP A 17 54.90 4.54 110.96
N CYS A 18 54.25 5.70 110.99
CA CYS A 18 54.28 6.65 109.89
C CYS A 18 55.30 7.76 110.23
N ASP A 19 56.52 7.60 109.72
CA ASP A 19 57.49 8.69 109.62
C ASP A 19 57.21 9.48 108.31
N GLU A 20 56.73 10.71 108.48
CA GLU A 20 56.48 11.78 107.48
C GLU A 20 55.43 11.57 106.35
N ILE A 21 55.13 10.36 105.83
CA ILE A 21 54.05 10.12 104.82
C ILE A 21 53.22 8.85 105.13
N CYS A 22 51.88 8.93 105.07
CA CYS A 22 50.97 7.82 105.38
C CYS A 22 50.03 7.53 104.18
N ASN A 23 50.13 6.34 103.57
CA ASN A 23 49.32 5.94 102.40
C ASN A 23 48.16 5.03 102.83
N VAL A 24 46.93 5.36 102.41
CA VAL A 24 45.73 4.55 102.69
C VAL A 24 44.98 4.27 101.39
N THR A 25 44.69 2.99 101.13
CA THR A 25 44.06 2.51 99.89
C THR A 25 42.71 1.89 100.19
N PHE A 26 41.70 2.21 99.39
CA PHE A 26 40.35 1.61 99.46
C PHE A 26 39.84 1.27 98.08
N SER A 27 38.98 0.27 97.99
CA SER A 27 38.25 -0.08 96.77
C SER A 27 36.75 0.09 96.97
N ILE A 28 36.06 0.69 96.01
CA ILE A 28 34.61 0.87 96.01
C ILE A 28 34.04 0.50 94.64
N ARG A 29 32.87 -0.12 94.59
CA ARG A 29 32.13 -0.34 93.35
C ARG A 29 31.50 0.97 92.90
N GLU A 30 31.47 1.25 91.62
CA GLU A 30 30.76 2.42 91.10
C GLU A 30 29.25 2.37 91.43
N ASN A 31 28.57 3.51 91.31
CA ASN A 31 27.14 3.64 91.61
C ASN A 31 26.72 3.22 93.04
N THR A 32 27.67 3.15 93.99
CA THR A 32 27.35 2.88 95.39
C THR A 32 26.59 4.05 96.05
N ILE A 33 25.45 3.72 96.66
CA ILE A 33 24.44 4.69 97.12
C ILE A 33 24.95 5.53 98.31
N HIS A 34 24.66 6.84 98.29
CA HIS A 34 25.14 7.93 99.17
C HIS A 34 25.11 7.73 100.70
N ASN A 35 24.49 6.68 101.24
CA ASN A 35 24.23 6.56 102.68
C ASN A 35 25.14 5.60 103.45
N GLU A 36 26.00 4.82 102.79
CA GLU A 36 26.71 3.73 103.48
C GLU A 36 28.18 3.97 103.81
N LEU A 37 28.83 5.01 103.26
CA LEU A 37 30.25 5.26 103.52
C LEU A 37 30.45 6.63 104.18
N ARG A 38 30.42 6.61 105.52
CA ARG A 38 30.91 7.70 106.36
C ARG A 38 32.27 7.32 106.89
N TRP A 39 33.31 8.00 106.43
CA TRP A 39 34.64 7.82 107.00
C TRP A 39 34.88 8.86 108.07
N ASN A 40 35.27 8.41 109.26
CA ASN A 40 35.71 9.29 110.33
C ASN A 40 37.23 9.21 110.43
N LEU A 41 37.93 10.19 109.86
CA LEU A 41 39.39 10.21 109.84
C LEU A 41 39.98 10.33 111.28
N THR A 42 39.22 10.91 112.23
CA THR A 42 39.67 11.00 113.63
C THR A 42 39.67 9.67 114.37
N ALA A 43 38.85 8.70 113.95
CA ALA A 43 38.81 7.36 114.55
C ALA A 43 40.01 6.48 114.13
N LEU A 44 40.57 6.72 112.94
CA LEU A 44 41.76 6.04 112.43
C LEU A 44 43.07 6.57 113.02
N LEU A 45 43.08 7.78 113.58
CA LEU A 45 44.27 8.48 114.09
C LEU A 45 44.30 8.63 115.63
N ALA A 46 43.47 7.86 116.35
CA ALA A 46 43.03 8.13 117.72
C ALA A 46 44.06 8.02 118.88
N ASN A 47 45.37 8.12 118.64
CA ASN A 47 46.37 8.02 119.73
C ASN A 47 47.31 9.23 119.91
N ARG A 48 46.93 10.44 119.47
CA ARG A 48 47.59 11.68 119.91
C ARG A 48 46.59 12.79 120.18
N THR A 49 46.56 13.29 121.41
CA THR A 49 45.87 14.53 121.79
C THR A 49 46.60 15.73 121.19
N VAL A 50 46.20 16.17 120.00
CA VAL A 50 46.59 17.48 119.44
C VAL A 50 45.34 18.10 118.81
N LEU A 51 45.07 19.37 119.14
CA LEU A 51 44.01 20.18 118.56
C LEU A 51 44.35 20.49 117.08
N PHE A 52 43.81 19.72 116.14
CA PHE A 52 43.94 19.97 114.70
C PHE A 52 42.85 20.96 114.25
N LYS A 53 43.23 22.18 113.83
CA LYS A 53 42.25 23.22 113.44
C LYS A 53 42.22 23.65 111.97
N TYR A 54 43.12 23.21 111.08
CA TYR A 54 43.08 23.53 109.63
C TYR A 54 43.78 22.46 108.76
N PHE A 55 43.15 22.00 107.66
CA PHE A 55 43.68 21.05 106.66
C PHE A 55 43.69 21.67 105.25
N GLN A 56 44.66 21.30 104.39
CA GLN A 56 44.77 21.75 103.00
C GLN A 56 44.83 20.54 102.04
N PHE A 57 44.10 20.58 100.91
CA PHE A 57 43.90 19.44 99.99
C PHE A 57 44.54 19.70 98.62
N SER A 58 45.07 18.65 97.96
CA SER A 58 45.73 18.78 96.64
C SER A 58 44.80 18.69 95.42
N LEU A 59 43.55 18.25 95.58
CA LEU A 59 42.60 18.20 94.47
C LEU A 59 42.13 19.62 94.10
N SER A 60 42.04 19.93 92.80
CA SER A 60 41.59 21.24 92.31
C SER A 60 40.12 21.56 92.67
N ASN A 61 39.27 20.54 92.84
CA ASN A 61 37.90 20.70 93.33
C ASN A 61 37.39 19.46 94.08
N PRO A 62 37.81 19.25 95.35
CA PRO A 62 37.45 18.04 96.11
C PRO A 62 35.94 17.94 96.38
N SER A 63 35.19 19.04 96.20
CA SER A 63 33.74 19.10 96.33
C SER A 63 32.96 18.38 95.21
N LYS A 64 33.59 18.03 94.07
CA LYS A 64 32.94 17.27 92.97
C LYS A 64 32.64 15.83 93.38
N TYR A 65 33.53 15.20 94.13
CA TYR A 65 33.45 13.77 94.48
C TYR A 65 33.30 13.51 96.00
N PHE A 66 33.64 14.49 96.85
CA PHE A 66 33.58 14.36 98.32
C PHE A 66 32.80 15.52 98.95
N GLU A 67 31.91 15.23 99.90
CA GLU A 67 31.26 16.21 100.79
C GLU A 67 32.01 16.22 102.14
N ILE A 68 32.55 17.38 102.53
CA ILE A 68 33.49 17.51 103.67
C ILE A 68 32.85 18.30 104.82
N ASN A 69 32.76 17.69 106.01
CA ASN A 69 32.29 18.37 107.23
C ASN A 69 33.48 18.73 108.16
N SER A 70 33.88 20.00 108.13
CA SER A 70 35.16 20.54 108.64
C SER A 70 35.45 20.35 110.15
N PRO A 71 34.47 20.32 111.09
CA PRO A 71 34.81 20.16 112.51
C PRO A 71 35.02 18.71 112.96
N ILE A 72 34.67 17.70 112.16
CA ILE A 72 34.68 16.28 112.57
C ILE A 72 35.44 15.37 111.58
N LEU A 73 36.06 15.92 110.52
CA LEU A 73 36.75 15.14 109.48
C LEU A 73 35.91 13.93 108.98
N GLN A 74 34.63 14.19 108.72
CA GLN A 74 33.76 13.23 108.05
C GLN A 74 33.76 13.50 106.54
N TYR A 75 34.07 12.46 105.77
CA TYR A 75 33.95 12.44 104.31
C TYR A 75 32.72 11.62 103.93
N ARG A 76 31.88 12.17 103.05
CA ARG A 76 30.85 11.42 102.33
C ARG A 76 31.19 11.43 100.83
N LEU A 77 31.22 10.26 100.21
CA LEU A 77 31.42 10.12 98.77
C LEU A 77 30.12 10.47 98.03
N LYS A 78 30.25 11.19 96.91
CA LYS A 78 29.19 11.32 95.90
C LYS A 78 29.20 10.09 94.98
N GLU A 79 28.17 9.96 94.15
CA GLU A 79 28.05 8.88 93.17
C GLU A 79 29.25 8.96 92.22
N LEU A 80 29.93 7.84 92.06
CA LEU A 80 31.09 7.68 91.21
C LEU A 80 30.64 6.84 90.03
N ASP A 81 30.82 7.36 88.83
CA ASP A 81 30.63 6.70 87.54
C ASP A 81 32.03 6.51 86.95
N ARG A 82 32.45 5.25 86.77
CA ARG A 82 33.80 4.91 86.33
C ARG A 82 34.03 5.38 84.91
N GLU A 83 33.04 5.28 84.03
CA GLU A 83 33.13 5.64 82.61
C GLU A 83 33.32 7.15 82.43
N GLU A 84 32.67 7.99 83.25
CA GLU A 84 32.89 9.45 83.25
C GLU A 84 34.26 9.83 83.85
N ILE A 85 34.70 9.12 84.90
CA ILE A 85 35.92 9.50 85.65
C ILE A 85 37.19 9.06 84.93
N CYS A 86 37.15 7.92 84.23
CA CYS A 86 38.31 7.26 83.64
C CYS A 86 38.30 7.29 82.09
N GLU A 87 37.62 8.27 81.46
CA GLU A 87 37.43 8.45 80.00
C GLU A 87 38.67 8.18 79.11
N ASN A 88 39.91 8.34 79.60
CA ASN A 88 41.15 8.11 78.82
C ASN A 88 41.86 6.77 79.11
N PHE A 89 41.30 5.90 79.95
CA PHE A 89 41.90 4.64 80.40
C PHE A 89 41.04 3.42 80.02
N HIS A 90 40.45 3.43 78.82
CA HIS A 90 39.49 2.43 78.33
C HIS A 90 39.91 0.94 78.39
N PHE A 91 41.14 0.60 78.78
CA PHE A 91 41.60 -0.80 78.86
C PHE A 91 42.53 -1.10 80.04
N ASN A 92 42.67 -0.21 81.03
CA ASN A 92 43.53 -0.48 82.20
C ASN A 92 42.70 -0.92 83.43
N ASP A 93 43.13 -1.99 84.10
CA ASP A 93 42.41 -2.66 85.20
C ASP A 93 42.24 -1.80 86.48
N GLU A 94 42.93 -0.67 86.62
CA GLU A 94 42.92 0.11 87.88
C GLU A 94 42.51 1.57 87.67
N CYS A 95 41.20 1.83 87.62
CA CYS A 95 40.64 3.19 87.72
C CYS A 95 40.78 3.66 89.18
N SER A 96 41.57 4.71 89.44
CA SER A 96 41.77 5.20 90.82
C SER A 96 41.85 6.72 90.97
N LEU A 97 41.24 7.22 92.04
CA LEU A 97 41.25 8.62 92.49
C LEU A 97 42.25 8.77 93.65
N GLN A 98 43.21 9.69 93.52
CA GLN A 98 44.18 9.98 94.58
C GLN A 98 43.94 11.36 95.22
N LEU A 99 43.76 11.41 96.54
CA LEU A 99 43.60 12.63 97.33
C LEU A 99 44.78 12.75 98.31
N GLN A 100 45.53 13.85 98.23
CA GLN A 100 46.60 14.15 99.20
C GLN A 100 46.12 15.21 100.22
N ILE A 101 46.32 14.93 101.50
CA ILE A 101 45.95 15.80 102.63
C ILE A 101 47.23 16.28 103.32
N PHE A 102 47.42 17.60 103.38
CA PHE A 102 48.56 18.24 104.03
C PHE A 102 48.20 18.77 105.43
N THR A 103 49.07 18.52 106.41
CA THR A 103 48.92 19.02 107.81
C THR A 103 50.01 20.06 108.13
N GLN A 104 49.77 20.96 109.11
CA GLN A 104 50.72 22.01 109.49
C GLN A 104 52.02 21.50 110.17
N THR A 105 52.07 20.23 110.58
CA THR A 105 53.26 19.56 111.12
C THR A 105 53.77 18.53 110.14
N SER A 106 54.24 18.93 108.95
CA SER A 106 55.04 18.12 108.01
C SER A 106 54.58 16.69 107.63
N PHE A 107 53.34 16.26 107.92
CA PHE A 107 52.83 14.94 107.51
C PHE A 107 51.89 15.06 106.30
N ILE A 108 52.09 14.19 105.30
CA ILE A 108 51.23 14.04 104.12
C ILE A 108 50.48 12.71 104.21
N ILE A 109 49.15 12.74 104.04
CA ILE A 109 48.34 11.53 103.90
C ILE A 109 47.91 11.39 102.44
N ILE A 110 48.26 10.29 101.79
CA ILE A 110 47.80 9.98 100.42
C ILE A 110 46.69 8.95 100.49
N PHE A 111 45.52 9.31 99.98
CA PHE A 111 44.32 8.48 99.94
C PHE A 111 44.08 8.02 98.49
N LYS A 112 44.26 6.73 98.19
CA LYS A 112 43.98 6.16 96.85
C LYS A 112 42.67 5.36 96.91
N LEU A 113 41.68 5.77 96.13
CA LEU A 113 40.39 5.10 95.97
C LEU A 113 40.35 4.41 94.61
N ILE A 114 40.31 3.08 94.59
CA ILE A 114 40.13 2.26 93.39
C ILE A 114 38.62 2.12 93.15
N ILE A 115 38.17 2.47 91.95
CA ILE A 115 36.79 2.29 91.50
C ILE A 115 36.72 0.96 90.76
N LEU A 116 35.95 0.02 91.30
CA LEU A 116 35.64 -1.26 90.69
C LEU A 116 34.43 -1.06 89.77
N ASP A 117 34.58 -1.58 88.55
CA ASP A 117 33.57 -1.61 87.50
C ASP A 117 32.37 -2.49 87.90
N GLU A 118 31.17 -2.09 87.50
CA GLU A 118 29.97 -2.91 87.49
C GLU A 118 29.49 -3.07 86.04
N ASN A 119 28.91 -4.22 85.68
CA ASN A 119 28.37 -4.37 84.33
C ASN A 119 27.04 -3.60 84.21
N ASP A 120 27.11 -2.34 83.83
CA ASP A 120 25.96 -1.47 83.61
C ASP A 120 25.86 -0.92 82.17
N TRP A 121 26.87 -1.13 81.32
CA TRP A 121 26.79 -0.92 79.88
C TRP A 121 26.61 -2.22 79.09
N LYS A 122 25.41 -2.42 78.55
CA LYS A 122 25.19 -3.49 77.56
C LYS A 122 25.95 -3.22 76.25
N PRO A 123 26.46 -4.26 75.58
CA PRO A 123 27.11 -4.11 74.28
C PRO A 123 26.12 -3.60 73.23
N PHE A 124 26.58 -2.85 72.22
CA PHE A 124 25.74 -2.41 71.10
C PHE A 124 26.49 -2.31 69.77
N PHE A 125 25.81 -2.63 68.67
CA PHE A 125 26.29 -2.32 67.33
C PHE A 125 25.88 -0.89 66.92
N PRO A 126 26.81 -0.07 66.41
CA PRO A 126 26.47 1.26 65.89
C PRO A 126 25.59 1.23 64.65
N GLN A 127 25.60 0.11 63.92
CA GLN A 127 24.79 -0.15 62.74
C GLN A 127 24.01 -1.45 62.96
N ASP A 128 22.71 -1.44 62.69
CA ASP A 128 21.82 -2.59 62.84
C ASP A 128 21.61 -3.35 61.52
N TYR A 129 22.12 -2.86 60.38
CA TYR A 129 21.97 -3.48 59.07
C TYR A 129 23.23 -3.39 58.19
N VAL A 130 23.56 -4.50 57.53
CA VAL A 130 24.65 -4.61 56.54
C VAL A 130 24.20 -5.45 55.35
N SER A 131 24.47 -4.99 54.13
CA SER A 131 24.26 -5.79 52.90
C SER A 131 25.59 -6.19 52.28
N LEU A 132 25.78 -7.49 52.02
CA LEU A 132 26.96 -8.06 51.39
C LEU A 132 26.60 -8.69 50.04
N ALA A 133 27.43 -8.47 49.03
CA ALA A 133 27.33 -9.16 47.74
C ALA A 133 28.53 -10.10 47.59
N ILE A 134 28.26 -11.42 47.57
CA ILE A 134 29.29 -12.47 47.49
C ILE A 134 29.02 -13.28 46.23
N ARG A 135 29.97 -13.34 45.29
CA ARG A 135 29.82 -14.16 44.08
C ARG A 135 29.92 -15.65 44.40
N GLU A 136 29.19 -16.48 43.68
CA GLU A 136 29.13 -17.92 43.95
C GLU A 136 30.40 -18.70 43.62
N ASN A 137 31.15 -18.23 42.62
CA ASN A 137 32.42 -18.84 42.20
C ASN A 137 33.61 -18.56 43.14
N LEU A 138 33.38 -17.96 44.30
CA LEU A 138 34.44 -17.64 45.25
C LEU A 138 34.91 -18.91 46.00
N PRO A 139 36.22 -19.02 46.26
CA PRO A 139 36.78 -20.20 46.88
C PRO A 139 36.38 -20.34 48.36
N LEU A 140 36.46 -21.57 48.86
CA LEU A 140 36.30 -21.86 50.29
C LEU A 140 37.28 -21.03 51.13
N ASN A 141 36.85 -20.64 52.32
CA ASN A 141 37.54 -19.75 53.26
C ASN A 141 37.65 -18.28 52.81
N TYR A 142 36.85 -17.86 51.83
CA TYR A 142 36.68 -16.44 51.55
C TYR A 142 36.15 -15.70 52.80
N ARG A 143 36.69 -14.51 53.09
CA ARG A 143 36.40 -13.76 54.32
C ARG A 143 35.89 -12.36 53.98
N VAL A 144 34.84 -11.94 54.67
CA VAL A 144 34.26 -10.60 54.56
C VAL A 144 34.25 -9.95 55.94
N GLN A 145 34.77 -8.73 56.05
CA GLN A 145 34.75 -7.98 57.31
C GLN A 145 33.33 -7.53 57.65
N LEU A 146 32.93 -7.71 58.91
CA LEU A 146 31.68 -7.22 59.49
C LEU A 146 31.96 -6.10 60.52
N PRO A 147 30.96 -5.23 60.80
CA PRO A 147 31.08 -4.27 61.89
C PRO A 147 31.08 -4.97 63.25
N ILE A 148 31.83 -4.40 64.20
CA ILE A 148 31.92 -4.87 65.59
C ILE A 148 30.94 -4.14 66.50
N ALA A 149 30.60 -4.74 67.64
CA ALA A 149 29.87 -4.09 68.71
C ALA A 149 30.84 -3.35 69.64
N TYR A 150 30.32 -2.41 70.44
CA TYR A 150 31.05 -1.66 71.45
C TYR A 150 30.43 -1.87 72.82
N ASP A 151 31.29 -1.97 73.83
CA ASP A 151 30.98 -2.09 75.25
C ASP A 151 31.98 -1.22 76.01
N TYR A 152 31.48 -0.36 76.90
CA TYR A 152 32.29 0.63 77.60
C TYR A 152 32.78 0.13 78.97
N ASP A 153 32.30 -1.03 79.42
CA ASP A 153 32.74 -1.67 80.65
C ASP A 153 34.22 -2.11 80.57
N SER A 154 34.81 -2.40 81.72
CA SER A 154 36.19 -2.89 81.83
C SER A 154 36.40 -4.24 81.14
N ILE A 155 37.65 -4.67 80.97
CA ILE A 155 38.00 -5.97 80.35
C ILE A 155 37.28 -7.16 81.03
N GLN A 156 36.91 -7.03 82.30
CA GLN A 156 36.18 -8.06 83.05
C GLN A 156 34.74 -8.24 82.54
N TYR A 157 34.10 -7.17 82.06
CA TYR A 157 32.72 -7.19 81.59
C TYR A 157 32.55 -6.84 80.11
N ASN A 158 33.61 -6.52 79.37
CA ASN A 158 33.59 -6.26 77.93
C ASN A 158 33.11 -7.47 77.09
N ILE A 159 32.98 -7.29 75.77
CA ILE A 159 32.52 -8.27 74.79
C ILE A 159 33.31 -9.59 74.92
N ASP A 160 32.58 -10.69 75.09
CA ASP A 160 33.13 -12.05 75.15
C ASP A 160 33.17 -12.70 73.76
N HIS A 161 32.01 -12.79 73.10
CA HIS A 161 31.89 -13.40 71.77
C HIS A 161 30.65 -12.92 71.00
N TYR A 162 30.63 -13.24 69.71
CA TYR A 162 29.54 -13.03 68.77
C TYR A 162 28.88 -14.36 68.39
N GLU A 163 27.56 -14.39 68.29
CA GLU A 163 26.78 -15.58 67.90
C GLU A 163 25.60 -15.25 66.98
N PHE A 164 25.07 -16.26 66.28
CA PHE A 164 23.85 -16.15 65.48
C PHE A 164 22.59 -16.36 66.34
N ILE A 165 21.58 -15.48 66.25
CA ILE A 165 20.39 -15.47 67.14
C ILE A 165 19.44 -16.65 66.90
N LYS A 166 19.32 -17.09 65.64
CA LYS A 166 18.48 -18.21 65.23
C LYS A 166 19.21 -18.99 64.17
N THR A 167 19.69 -20.16 64.56
CA THR A 167 20.37 -21.09 63.68
C THR A 167 19.34 -21.85 62.85
N ILE A 168 19.39 -21.64 61.54
CA ILE A 168 18.94 -22.67 60.59
C ILE A 168 20.19 -23.53 60.37
N ASP A 169 20.11 -24.86 60.53
CA ASP A 169 21.23 -25.80 60.33
C ASP A 169 21.99 -25.56 59.00
N GLU A 170 21.33 -24.98 58.01
CA GLU A 170 21.88 -24.62 56.71
C GLU A 170 22.85 -23.43 56.77
N ILE A 171 22.60 -22.43 57.62
CA ILE A 171 23.44 -21.22 57.73
C ILE A 171 24.80 -21.58 58.33
N GLU A 172 24.84 -22.37 59.40
CA GLU A 172 26.11 -22.81 60.03
C GLU A 172 26.89 -23.80 59.17
N ARG A 173 26.27 -24.39 58.14
CA ARG A 173 26.97 -25.20 57.14
C ARG A 173 27.66 -24.37 56.08
N ILE A 174 27.23 -23.12 55.86
CA ILE A 174 27.68 -22.26 54.76
C ILE A 174 28.57 -21.11 55.27
N PHE A 175 28.22 -20.51 56.41
CA PHE A 175 28.91 -19.36 56.99
C PHE A 175 29.41 -19.66 58.40
N GLN A 176 30.61 -19.18 58.71
CA GLN A 176 31.24 -19.25 60.03
C GLN A 176 31.68 -17.85 60.45
N LEU A 177 31.49 -17.49 61.72
CA LEU A 177 32.04 -16.26 62.29
C LEU A 177 33.47 -16.50 62.78
N GLU A 178 34.41 -15.71 62.28
CA GLU A 178 35.80 -15.64 62.74
C GLU A 178 35.95 -14.32 63.51
N GLN A 179 36.32 -14.41 64.79
CA GLN A 179 36.22 -13.29 65.73
C GLN A 179 37.50 -13.13 66.56
N THR A 180 37.89 -11.88 66.78
CA THR A 180 38.94 -11.41 67.68
C THR A 180 38.42 -10.17 68.43
N PRO A 181 39.05 -9.71 69.52
CA PRO A 181 38.60 -8.52 70.25
C PRO A 181 38.38 -7.28 69.35
N ASP A 182 39.20 -7.14 68.30
CA ASP A 182 39.19 -5.96 67.42
C ASP A 182 38.53 -6.20 66.03
N GLU A 183 38.16 -7.45 65.70
CA GLU A 183 37.68 -7.78 64.35
C GLU A 183 36.61 -8.89 64.35
N LEU A 184 35.57 -8.72 63.54
CA LEU A 184 34.57 -9.73 63.22
C LEU A 184 34.56 -9.98 61.71
N ARG A 185 34.71 -11.24 61.28
CA ARG A 185 34.70 -11.66 59.88
C ARG A 185 33.69 -12.77 59.63
N LEU A 186 32.96 -12.67 58.52
CA LEU A 186 32.15 -13.74 57.98
C LEU A 186 33.00 -14.59 57.02
N LYS A 187 33.17 -15.87 57.34
CA LYS A 187 33.97 -16.82 56.58
C LYS A 187 33.06 -17.82 55.85
N LEU A 188 33.31 -18.00 54.56
CA LEU A 188 32.61 -18.97 53.72
C LEU A 188 33.22 -20.36 53.89
N ILE A 189 32.42 -21.35 54.30
CA ILE A 189 32.87 -22.73 54.60
C ILE A 189 32.30 -23.78 53.63
N ARG A 190 31.30 -23.41 52.82
CA ARG A 190 30.83 -24.16 51.65
C ARG A 190 30.66 -23.23 50.46
N THR A 191 30.73 -23.77 49.25
CA THR A 191 30.44 -23.01 48.03
C THR A 191 28.99 -22.51 48.05
N LEU A 192 28.77 -21.34 47.48
CA LEU A 192 27.43 -20.82 47.24
C LEU A 192 26.94 -21.32 45.87
N ASP A 193 25.63 -21.37 45.71
CA ASP A 193 24.93 -21.77 44.48
C ASP A 193 23.69 -20.87 44.39
N CYS A 194 23.71 -19.95 43.43
CA CYS A 194 22.67 -18.95 43.24
C CYS A 194 21.38 -19.60 42.72
N GLU A 195 21.48 -20.59 41.82
CA GLU A 195 20.36 -21.32 41.24
C GLU A 195 19.53 -22.01 42.33
N MET A 196 20.19 -22.45 43.41
CA MET A 196 19.53 -23.02 44.57
C MET A 196 19.03 -21.95 45.55
N THR A 197 19.85 -20.96 45.93
CA THR A 197 19.47 -19.91 46.90
C THR A 197 20.25 -18.61 46.68
N ASN A 198 19.54 -17.56 46.24
CA ASN A 198 20.14 -16.28 45.84
C ASN A 198 20.29 -15.23 46.97
N ASN A 199 19.76 -15.48 48.16
CA ASN A 199 19.84 -14.54 49.27
C ASN A 199 19.79 -15.24 50.64
N TYR A 200 20.71 -14.87 51.53
CA TYR A 200 20.76 -15.35 52.92
C TYR A 200 20.57 -14.20 53.90
N GLN A 201 19.76 -14.41 54.93
CA GLN A 201 19.55 -13.44 56.01
C GLN A 201 20.18 -13.97 57.29
N LEU A 202 21.20 -13.27 57.79
CA LEU A 202 21.91 -13.61 59.01
C LEU A 202 21.57 -12.61 60.11
N TYR A 203 21.46 -13.08 61.34
CA TYR A 203 21.14 -12.26 62.51
C TYR A 203 22.21 -12.51 63.57
N ILE A 204 23.06 -11.50 63.83
CA ILE A 204 24.23 -11.61 64.72
C ILE A 204 24.01 -10.76 65.97
N ILE A 205 24.41 -11.27 67.13
CA ILE A 205 24.49 -10.52 68.40
C ILE A 205 25.90 -10.61 68.98
N ALA A 206 26.26 -9.60 69.77
CA ALA A 206 27.41 -9.63 70.67
C ALA A 206 26.92 -9.93 72.09
N ILE A 207 27.68 -10.75 72.81
CA ILE A 207 27.47 -11.12 74.20
C ILE A 207 28.69 -10.69 74.99
N ASP A 208 28.46 -9.97 76.07
CA ASP A 208 29.51 -9.55 77.00
C ASP A 208 29.82 -10.64 78.05
N LYS A 209 30.86 -10.45 78.85
CA LYS A 209 31.27 -11.44 79.88
C LYS A 209 30.33 -11.51 81.09
N GLY A 210 29.46 -10.52 81.28
CA GLY A 210 28.40 -10.55 82.30
C GLY A 210 27.09 -11.17 81.81
N GLY A 211 26.97 -11.42 80.50
CA GLY A 211 25.84 -12.06 79.83
C GLY A 211 24.80 -11.11 79.25
N TYR A 212 25.04 -9.79 79.14
CA TYR A 212 24.12 -8.94 78.38
C TYR A 212 24.32 -9.10 76.87
N ARG A 213 23.23 -8.86 76.15
CA ARG A 213 23.13 -9.01 74.69
C ARG A 213 22.98 -7.67 74.03
N SER A 214 23.62 -7.52 72.88
CA SER A 214 23.48 -6.34 72.04
C SER A 214 22.15 -6.27 71.28
N ASN A 215 21.93 -5.15 70.59
CA ASN A 215 20.99 -5.12 69.46
C ASN A 215 21.43 -6.10 68.36
N ILE A 216 20.47 -6.46 67.50
CA ILE A 216 20.66 -7.41 66.41
C ILE A 216 21.33 -6.71 65.23
N LEU A 217 22.41 -7.30 64.72
CA LEU A 217 22.98 -6.96 63.43
C LEU A 217 22.34 -7.82 62.34
N HIS A 218 21.57 -7.19 61.45
CA HIS A 218 20.94 -7.81 60.28
C HIS A 218 21.92 -7.81 59.10
N VAL A 219 22.44 -8.99 58.72
CA VAL A 219 23.32 -9.12 57.55
C VAL A 219 22.58 -9.79 56.41
N ASN A 220 22.33 -9.06 55.34
CA ASN A 220 21.72 -9.59 54.11
C ASN A 220 22.81 -9.94 53.10
N VAL A 221 23.01 -11.22 52.82
CA VAL A 221 24.00 -11.71 51.87
C VAL A 221 23.32 -12.08 50.55
N THR A 222 23.47 -11.23 49.55
CA THR A 222 23.04 -11.51 48.18
C THR A 222 24.12 -12.31 47.46
N VAL A 223 23.75 -13.46 46.88
CA VAL A 223 24.65 -14.28 46.07
C VAL A 223 24.73 -13.68 44.66
N GLY A 224 25.93 -13.38 44.20
CA GLY A 224 26.19 -12.90 42.85
C GLY A 224 26.36 -14.06 41.87
N ASP A 225 25.58 -14.03 40.80
CA ASP A 225 25.55 -14.99 39.68
C ASP A 225 26.88 -15.06 38.90
N PHE A 226 27.21 -16.27 38.42
CA PHE A 226 28.35 -16.64 37.60
C PHE A 226 27.90 -17.60 36.48
N ASN A 227 28.43 -17.42 35.26
CA ASN A 227 27.97 -18.16 34.07
C ASN A 227 28.57 -19.57 34.04
N GLU A 228 27.86 -20.54 34.63
CA GLU A 228 28.31 -21.94 34.72
C GLU A 228 27.63 -22.84 33.69
N TYR A 229 26.40 -22.49 33.30
CA TYR A 229 25.62 -23.27 32.36
C TYR A 229 25.75 -22.72 30.93
N GLN A 230 25.47 -23.59 29.96
CA GLN A 230 25.43 -23.23 28.55
C GLN A 230 23.97 -23.33 28.06
N PRO A 231 23.56 -22.48 27.11
CA PRO A 231 22.22 -22.56 26.55
C PRO A 231 21.92 -23.95 25.98
N ARG A 232 20.78 -24.55 26.32
CA ARG A 232 20.31 -25.84 25.76
C ARG A 232 19.02 -25.67 24.97
N PHE A 233 19.02 -26.14 23.72
CA PHE A 233 17.80 -26.15 22.90
C PHE A 233 16.72 -27.07 23.48
N THR A 234 15.46 -26.66 23.34
CA THR A 234 14.29 -27.43 23.77
C THR A 234 14.06 -28.70 22.96
N GLN A 235 14.57 -28.76 21.72
CA GLN A 235 14.50 -29.92 20.83
C GLN A 235 15.88 -30.30 20.28
N ARG A 236 16.04 -31.57 19.88
CA ARG A 236 17.28 -32.10 19.28
C ARG A 236 17.36 -31.92 17.75
N LEU A 237 16.22 -31.68 17.11
CA LEU A 237 16.05 -31.43 15.68
C LEU A 237 14.76 -30.64 15.50
N TYR A 238 14.79 -29.57 14.70
CA TYR A 238 13.58 -28.88 14.26
C TYR A 238 13.33 -29.16 12.78
N HIS A 239 12.10 -29.52 12.44
CA HIS A 239 11.68 -29.85 11.08
C HIS A 239 10.36 -29.15 10.75
N THR A 240 10.26 -28.53 9.58
CA THR A 240 9.05 -27.89 9.09
C THR A 240 8.98 -27.98 7.57
N SER A 241 7.78 -27.82 7.00
CA SER A 241 7.57 -27.74 5.56
C SER A 241 6.78 -26.49 5.20
N ILE A 242 7.20 -25.81 4.12
CA ILE A 242 6.61 -24.57 3.64
C ILE A 242 6.48 -24.59 2.11
N PRO A 243 5.46 -23.94 1.53
CA PRO A 243 5.35 -23.81 0.08
C PRO A 243 6.41 -22.85 -0.48
N GLU A 244 6.82 -23.04 -1.72
CA GLU A 244 7.82 -22.16 -2.35
C GLU A 244 7.33 -20.71 -2.53
N ASN A 245 6.03 -20.53 -2.73
CA ASN A 245 5.38 -19.22 -2.82
C ASN A 245 5.21 -18.50 -1.46
N PHE A 246 5.86 -18.99 -0.41
CA PHE A 246 5.76 -18.42 0.94
C PHE A 246 6.37 -17.00 0.99
N SER A 247 5.50 -15.99 1.03
CA SER A 247 5.90 -14.57 1.04
C SER A 247 6.41 -14.09 2.40
N SER A 248 7.53 -13.36 2.43
CA SER A 248 8.16 -12.80 3.64
C SER A 248 7.46 -11.57 4.24
N ILE A 249 6.57 -10.91 3.48
CA ILE A 249 6.03 -9.58 3.80
C ILE A 249 4.90 -9.63 4.84
N ASN A 250 4.16 -10.73 4.92
CA ASN A 250 2.96 -10.88 5.77
C ASN A 250 2.99 -12.09 6.70
N SER A 251 4.09 -12.84 6.75
CA SER A 251 4.13 -14.15 7.40
C SER A 251 4.70 -14.09 8.83
N SER A 252 4.03 -14.84 9.71
CA SER A 252 4.60 -15.31 10.98
C SER A 252 5.91 -16.06 10.70
N PRO A 253 6.86 -16.11 11.67
CA PRO A 253 8.07 -16.91 11.50
C PRO A 253 7.72 -18.36 11.14
N ILE A 254 8.46 -18.93 10.18
CA ILE A 254 8.22 -20.29 9.67
C ILE A 254 8.53 -21.35 10.73
N LEU A 255 9.46 -21.02 11.63
CA LEU A 255 9.92 -21.85 12.71
C LEU A 255 10.51 -20.94 13.78
N GLN A 256 10.25 -21.24 15.04
CA GLN A 256 10.89 -20.56 16.16
C GLN A 256 11.67 -21.59 16.98
N VAL A 257 12.98 -21.39 17.09
CA VAL A 257 13.83 -22.18 17.97
C VAL A 257 13.90 -21.52 19.34
N SER A 258 14.05 -22.33 20.39
CA SER A 258 14.16 -21.82 21.75
C SER A 258 15.16 -22.66 22.52
N ALA A 259 16.10 -21.96 23.16
CA ALA A 259 17.04 -22.50 24.12
C ALA A 259 16.76 -21.91 25.52
N ILE A 260 17.11 -22.68 26.54
CA ILE A 260 16.99 -22.32 27.95
C ILE A 260 18.40 -22.33 28.54
N ASP A 261 18.71 -21.34 29.37
CA ASP A 261 19.90 -21.35 30.22
C ASP A 261 19.45 -21.56 31.66
N ASP A 262 20.14 -22.41 32.41
CA ASP A 262 19.73 -22.83 33.75
C ASP A 262 20.41 -22.01 34.86
N ASP A 263 21.14 -20.92 34.53
CA ASP A 263 21.73 -19.98 35.50
C ASP A 263 20.64 -19.19 36.29
N CYS A 264 21.01 -18.67 37.47
CA CYS A 264 20.16 -18.05 38.50
C CYS A 264 19.32 -16.86 38.03
N TYR A 265 19.82 -16.13 37.04
CA TYR A 265 19.10 -15.06 36.36
C TYR A 265 18.99 -15.37 34.87
N ASP A 266 17.82 -15.12 34.28
CA ASP A 266 17.56 -15.27 32.85
C ASP A 266 18.63 -14.52 32.03
N ARG A 267 19.57 -15.26 31.44
CA ARG A 267 20.59 -14.69 30.56
C ARG A 267 19.99 -14.40 29.18
N VAL A 268 20.48 -13.34 28.55
CA VAL A 268 20.11 -13.02 27.17
C VAL A 268 20.80 -14.01 26.23
N ILE A 269 20.02 -14.92 25.66
CA ILE A 269 20.47 -15.90 24.66
C ILE A 269 20.39 -15.27 23.27
N LEU A 270 21.49 -15.34 22.53
CA LEU A 270 21.60 -14.91 21.14
C LEU A 270 21.58 -16.10 20.18
N TYR A 271 20.74 -16.03 19.16
CA TYR A 271 20.60 -17.06 18.12
C TYR A 271 21.31 -16.64 16.82
N THR A 272 22.07 -17.55 16.22
CA THR A 272 22.77 -17.34 14.95
C THR A 272 22.71 -18.59 14.08
N ILE A 273 22.54 -18.43 12.77
CA ILE A 273 22.65 -19.56 11.83
C ILE A 273 24.13 -19.86 11.60
N VAL A 274 24.51 -21.13 11.70
CA VAL A 274 25.90 -21.61 11.55
C VAL A 274 25.97 -22.75 10.55
N ASN A 275 27.04 -22.75 9.76
CA ASN A 275 27.34 -23.77 8.75
C ASN A 275 26.24 -23.89 7.68
N THR A 276 26.25 -22.94 6.74
CA THR A 276 25.47 -22.99 5.51
C THR A 276 26.37 -23.49 4.38
N ASP A 277 25.97 -24.56 3.70
CA ASP A 277 26.68 -25.04 2.50
C ASP A 277 26.62 -24.01 1.35
N LEU A 278 25.72 -23.02 1.47
CA LEU A 278 25.57 -21.87 0.59
C LEU A 278 26.23 -20.62 1.20
N PRO A 279 26.80 -19.71 0.38
CA PRO A 279 27.26 -18.40 0.85
C PRO A 279 26.14 -17.61 1.56
N ASN A 280 26.48 -16.84 2.59
CA ASN A 280 25.51 -16.04 3.38
C ASN A 280 24.64 -15.10 2.52
N GLU A 281 25.14 -14.68 1.35
CA GLU A 281 24.41 -13.81 0.41
C GLU A 281 23.32 -14.57 -0.38
N MET A 282 23.44 -15.89 -0.52
CA MET A 282 22.53 -16.76 -1.26
C MET A 282 21.63 -17.60 -0.34
N PHE A 283 21.81 -17.54 0.97
CA PHE A 283 21.05 -18.36 1.91
C PHE A 283 19.65 -17.77 2.17
N PRO A 284 18.55 -18.51 1.91
CA PRO A 284 17.20 -17.95 1.87
C PRO A 284 16.54 -17.74 3.23
N PHE A 285 17.20 -18.07 4.35
CA PHE A 285 16.63 -17.89 5.68
C PHE A 285 17.43 -16.92 6.53
N ASN A 286 16.73 -16.14 7.36
CA ASN A 286 17.30 -15.29 8.38
C ASN A 286 16.73 -15.70 9.75
N ILE A 287 17.52 -15.49 10.81
CA ILE A 287 17.08 -15.72 12.19
C ILE A 287 17.14 -14.41 12.97
N ASP A 288 16.06 -14.12 13.70
CA ASP A 288 16.05 -13.06 14.69
C ASP A 288 16.91 -13.47 15.90
N ASN A 289 17.92 -12.67 16.18
CA ASN A 289 18.97 -12.98 17.15
C ASN A 289 18.47 -13.04 18.60
N HIS A 290 17.31 -12.47 18.94
CA HIS A 290 16.78 -12.48 20.32
C HIS A 290 15.64 -13.48 20.52
N THR A 291 14.81 -13.66 19.50
CA THR A 291 13.60 -14.49 19.60
C THR A 291 13.79 -15.91 19.07
N GLY A 292 14.86 -16.17 18.33
CA GLY A 292 15.08 -17.46 17.65
C GLY A 292 14.10 -17.70 16.49
N SER A 293 13.44 -16.64 16.01
CA SER A 293 12.45 -16.71 14.94
C SER A 293 13.13 -16.79 13.58
N ILE A 294 12.97 -17.92 12.87
CA ILE A 294 13.48 -18.11 11.51
C ILE A 294 12.43 -17.59 10.52
N ARG A 295 12.88 -16.83 9.53
CA ARG A 295 12.06 -16.23 8.48
C ARG A 295 12.70 -16.41 7.11
N VAL A 296 11.85 -16.45 6.09
CA VAL A 296 12.28 -16.44 4.68
C VAL A 296 12.75 -15.05 4.31
N ARG A 297 13.96 -14.95 3.74
CA ARG A 297 14.62 -13.73 3.27
C ARG A 297 14.55 -13.59 1.76
N TYR A 298 14.75 -14.69 1.04
CA TYR A 298 14.74 -14.76 -0.42
C TYR A 298 13.62 -15.69 -0.90
N VAL A 299 13.21 -15.53 -2.15
CA VAL A 299 12.23 -16.44 -2.77
C VAL A 299 12.76 -17.87 -2.74
N LEU A 300 11.84 -18.80 -2.50
CA LEU A 300 12.10 -20.23 -2.52
C LEU A 300 11.63 -20.75 -3.87
N ASP A 301 12.32 -21.75 -4.38
CA ASP A 301 12.11 -22.33 -5.71
C ASP A 301 12.32 -23.84 -5.55
N TYR A 302 11.23 -24.60 -5.65
CA TYR A 302 11.19 -26.03 -5.44
C TYR A 302 11.98 -26.76 -6.54
N GLU A 303 11.83 -26.34 -7.80
CA GLU A 303 12.50 -26.89 -8.98
C GLU A 303 14.02 -26.81 -8.85
N ASN A 304 14.53 -25.80 -8.15
CA ASN A 304 15.95 -25.63 -7.88
C ASN A 304 16.40 -26.39 -6.62
N ILE A 305 15.80 -26.12 -5.44
CA ILE A 305 16.17 -26.75 -4.17
C ILE A 305 14.93 -27.07 -3.33
N SER A 306 14.57 -28.36 -3.28
CA SER A 306 13.40 -28.85 -2.54
C SER A 306 13.63 -29.08 -1.04
N THR A 307 14.87 -29.03 -0.54
CA THR A 307 15.15 -29.22 0.90
C THR A 307 16.38 -28.47 1.38
N TYR A 308 16.21 -27.68 2.44
CA TYR A 308 17.30 -26.98 3.11
C TYR A 308 17.68 -27.64 4.44
N ARG A 309 18.98 -27.84 4.65
CA ARG A 309 19.55 -28.37 5.89
C ARG A 309 20.61 -27.42 6.41
N PHE A 310 20.46 -26.94 7.64
CA PHE A 310 21.41 -26.02 8.26
C PHE A 310 21.41 -26.19 9.78
N ARG A 311 22.29 -25.46 10.48
CA ARG A 311 22.39 -25.51 11.94
C ARG A 311 22.18 -24.13 12.55
N VAL A 312 21.67 -24.08 13.77
CA VAL A 312 21.49 -22.84 14.55
C VAL A 312 22.27 -22.96 15.85
N LYS A 313 23.04 -21.92 16.18
CA LYS A 313 23.82 -21.76 17.41
C LYS A 313 23.09 -20.82 18.37
N ALA A 314 22.94 -21.24 19.63
CA ALA A 314 22.51 -20.40 20.73
C ALA A 314 23.72 -20.09 21.64
N SER A 315 23.94 -18.83 22.00
CA SER A 315 25.07 -18.40 22.84
C SER A 315 24.68 -17.28 23.81
N ASN A 316 25.31 -17.24 24.98
CA ASN A 316 25.18 -16.13 25.91
C ASN A 316 25.85 -14.85 25.37
N LEU A 317 25.57 -13.68 25.98
CA LEU A 317 26.05 -12.37 25.53
C LEU A 317 27.59 -12.27 25.48
N ASP A 318 28.27 -13.01 26.34
CA ASP A 318 29.73 -13.14 26.39
C ASP A 318 30.29 -14.06 25.29
N GLY A 319 29.44 -14.84 24.62
CA GLY A 319 29.78 -15.71 23.50
C GLY A 319 30.63 -16.94 23.85
N VAL A 320 30.90 -17.16 25.14
CA VAL A 320 31.82 -18.20 25.63
C VAL A 320 31.14 -19.57 25.65
N THR A 321 29.93 -19.64 26.20
CA THR A 321 29.13 -20.87 26.26
C THR A 321 28.11 -20.90 25.11
N SER A 322 28.04 -22.01 24.37
CA SER A 322 27.12 -22.13 23.24
C SER A 322 26.74 -23.58 22.90
N SER A 323 25.56 -23.76 22.32
CA SER A 323 25.10 -25.04 21.78
C SER A 323 24.60 -24.90 20.34
N ILE A 324 24.47 -26.01 19.62
CA ILE A 324 24.09 -26.04 18.20
C ILE A 324 23.01 -27.10 17.98
N VAL A 325 21.99 -26.81 17.16
CA VAL A 325 20.91 -27.74 16.76
C VAL A 325 20.72 -27.78 15.23
N PRO A 326 20.47 -28.95 14.61
CA PRO A 326 20.13 -29.05 13.20
C PRO A 326 18.68 -28.61 12.92
N ILE A 327 18.48 -28.00 11.75
CA ILE A 327 17.19 -27.57 11.19
C ILE A 327 17.03 -28.16 9.79
N ILE A 328 15.84 -28.71 9.51
CA ILE A 328 15.45 -29.20 8.18
C ILE A 328 14.18 -28.45 7.75
N ILE A 329 14.20 -27.89 6.54
CA ILE A 329 13.05 -27.20 5.94
C ILE A 329 12.78 -27.84 4.57
N ASP A 330 11.64 -28.50 4.43
CA ASP A 330 11.19 -29.09 3.17
C ASP A 330 10.32 -28.10 2.40
N ILE A 331 10.67 -27.83 1.15
CA ILE A 331 9.86 -26.98 0.28
C ILE A 331 8.80 -27.84 -0.39
N SER A 332 7.54 -27.43 -0.29
CA SER A 332 6.45 -28.04 -1.04
C SER A 332 6.20 -27.26 -2.33
N ASP A 333 6.22 -28.00 -3.43
CA ASP A 333 5.88 -27.56 -4.78
C ASP A 333 4.51 -26.87 -4.89
N VAL A 334 4.41 -25.84 -5.71
CA VAL A 334 3.20 -25.08 -6.06
C VAL A 334 3.16 -24.91 -7.59
N ASN A 335 1.98 -25.08 -8.20
CA ASN A 335 1.80 -24.92 -9.65
C ASN A 335 2.13 -23.50 -10.15
N ASP A 336 3.38 -23.22 -10.46
CA ASP A 336 3.88 -21.93 -10.92
C ASP A 336 4.64 -21.99 -12.26
N ASN A 337 4.93 -23.20 -12.76
CA ASN A 337 5.40 -23.42 -14.12
C ASN A 337 4.23 -23.76 -15.04
N ARG A 338 4.17 -23.10 -16.21
CA ARG A 338 3.18 -23.43 -17.25
C ARG A 338 3.70 -24.58 -18.11
N PRO A 339 2.82 -25.43 -18.65
CA PRO A 339 3.23 -26.52 -19.53
C PRO A 339 3.86 -25.97 -20.81
N MET A 340 4.99 -26.52 -21.23
CA MET A 340 5.73 -26.15 -22.44
C MET A 340 5.36 -27.07 -23.61
N ILE A 341 5.10 -26.48 -24.78
CA ILE A 341 4.76 -27.19 -26.03
C ILE A 341 6.02 -27.30 -26.91
N GLN A 342 6.60 -28.50 -26.96
CA GLN A 342 7.71 -28.81 -27.86
C GLN A 342 7.20 -29.62 -29.06
N MET A 343 7.38 -29.11 -30.29
CA MET A 343 7.00 -29.82 -31.50
C MET A 343 8.23 -30.45 -32.16
N ASN A 344 8.19 -31.75 -32.44
CA ASN A 344 9.16 -32.42 -33.30
C ASN A 344 8.47 -32.81 -34.61
N ILE A 345 8.54 -31.91 -35.58
CA ILE A 345 8.06 -32.13 -36.94
C ILE A 345 9.15 -32.82 -37.76
N LEU A 346 8.73 -33.67 -38.70
CA LEU A 346 9.64 -34.30 -39.66
C LEU A 346 10.34 -33.23 -40.52
N ASN A 347 11.65 -33.37 -40.72
CA ASN A 347 12.48 -32.36 -41.38
C ASN A 347 11.99 -32.00 -42.80
N GLU A 348 11.31 -32.92 -43.48
CA GLU A 348 10.75 -32.68 -44.83
C GLU A 348 9.65 -31.62 -44.85
N TYR A 349 8.93 -31.43 -43.74
CA TYR A 349 7.85 -30.44 -43.63
C TYR A 349 8.28 -29.18 -42.87
N LYS A 350 9.39 -29.24 -42.12
CA LYS A 350 9.86 -28.14 -41.28
C LYS A 350 10.41 -27.01 -42.15
N ARG A 351 9.83 -25.82 -42.01
CA ARG A 351 10.32 -24.60 -42.69
C ARG A 351 11.10 -23.72 -41.73
N GLU A 352 10.42 -23.26 -40.69
CA GLU A 352 10.95 -22.30 -39.74
C GLU A 352 10.32 -22.55 -38.36
N GLU A 353 11.11 -22.36 -37.32
CA GLU A 353 10.65 -22.47 -35.93
C GLU A 353 11.17 -21.27 -35.15
N ASN A 354 10.26 -20.54 -34.52
CA ASN A 354 10.59 -19.54 -33.51
C ASN A 354 9.79 -19.82 -32.21
N GLU A 355 9.95 -18.96 -31.21
CA GLU A 355 9.38 -19.18 -29.87
C GLU A 355 7.84 -19.26 -29.88
N GLU A 356 7.16 -18.53 -30.77
CA GLU A 356 5.69 -18.43 -30.81
C GLU A 356 5.04 -19.26 -31.92
N ASN A 357 5.71 -19.39 -33.06
CA ASN A 357 5.20 -19.98 -34.28
C ASN A 357 6.08 -21.15 -34.73
N PHE A 358 5.41 -22.24 -35.09
CA PHE A 358 5.99 -23.35 -35.80
C PHE A 358 5.44 -23.33 -37.23
N ILE A 359 6.30 -23.13 -38.23
CA ILE A 359 5.91 -22.98 -39.63
C ILE A 359 6.29 -24.25 -40.40
N ILE A 360 5.29 -24.86 -41.03
CA ILE A 360 5.47 -26.05 -41.87
C ILE A 360 4.95 -25.81 -43.28
N ASN A 361 5.54 -26.50 -44.25
CA ASN A 361 5.05 -26.55 -45.61
C ASN A 361 4.56 -27.97 -45.91
N LEU A 362 3.33 -28.09 -46.40
CA LEU A 362 2.77 -29.35 -46.87
C LEU A 362 2.43 -29.21 -48.35
N ASN A 363 2.64 -30.27 -49.13
CA ASN A 363 2.12 -30.33 -50.48
C ASN A 363 0.65 -30.75 -50.44
N GLU A 364 -0.16 -30.28 -51.36
CA GLU A 364 -1.59 -30.60 -51.39
C GLU A 364 -1.89 -32.08 -51.69
N SER A 365 -0.93 -32.78 -52.32
CA SER A 365 -0.97 -34.23 -52.53
C SER A 365 -0.69 -35.08 -51.28
N ILE A 366 -0.52 -34.46 -50.11
CA ILE A 366 -0.34 -35.19 -48.85
C ILE A 366 -1.51 -36.16 -48.59
N ARG A 367 -1.20 -37.38 -48.17
CA ARG A 367 -2.20 -38.43 -47.95
C ARG A 367 -3.02 -38.16 -46.69
N LEU A 368 -4.27 -38.61 -46.71
CA LEU A 368 -5.14 -38.71 -45.53
C LEU A 368 -4.50 -39.58 -44.43
N GLY A 369 -4.50 -39.10 -43.19
CA GLY A 369 -3.95 -39.81 -42.03
C GLY A 369 -2.42 -39.81 -41.92
N GLN A 370 -1.73 -39.02 -42.73
CA GLN A 370 -0.26 -38.91 -42.71
C GLN A 370 0.20 -38.25 -41.41
N VAL A 371 1.19 -38.85 -40.74
CA VAL A 371 1.81 -38.29 -39.53
C VAL A 371 2.83 -37.22 -39.93
N ILE A 372 2.63 -35.99 -39.48
CA ILE A 372 3.50 -34.84 -39.75
C ILE A 372 4.63 -34.75 -38.71
N GLY A 373 4.34 -35.16 -37.47
CA GLY A 373 5.28 -35.13 -36.35
C GLY A 373 4.61 -35.45 -35.02
N ASN A 374 5.33 -35.18 -33.93
CA ASN A 374 4.79 -35.31 -32.57
C ASN A 374 4.96 -34.02 -31.75
N ILE A 375 4.12 -33.87 -30.73
CA ILE A 375 4.14 -32.78 -29.78
C ILE A 375 4.40 -33.36 -28.40
N LEU A 376 5.48 -32.93 -27.76
CA LEU A 376 5.83 -33.27 -26.40
C LEU A 376 5.43 -32.10 -25.48
N LEU A 377 4.54 -32.38 -24.53
CA LEU A 377 4.26 -31.49 -23.41
C LEU A 377 5.25 -31.78 -22.28
N ARG A 378 5.81 -30.74 -21.67
CA ARG A 378 6.62 -30.84 -20.45
C ARG A 378 6.18 -29.81 -19.44
N ASP A 379 6.18 -30.21 -18.17
CA ASP A 379 5.96 -29.31 -17.04
C ASP A 379 7.10 -29.52 -16.03
N LEU A 380 7.55 -28.44 -15.41
CA LEU A 380 8.69 -28.47 -14.48
C LEU A 380 8.24 -28.75 -13.05
N ASP A 381 6.98 -28.48 -12.73
CA ASP A 381 6.40 -28.75 -11.42
C ASP A 381 6.36 -30.26 -11.14
N SER A 382 6.25 -30.62 -9.86
CA SER A 382 6.23 -32.02 -9.45
C SER A 382 4.95 -32.75 -9.87
N ALA A 383 5.11 -34.06 -10.07
CA ALA A 383 4.01 -34.96 -10.41
C ALA A 383 2.87 -35.03 -9.38
N MET A 384 3.09 -34.54 -8.14
CA MET A 384 2.07 -34.53 -7.08
C MET A 384 1.09 -33.36 -7.24
N VAL A 385 1.47 -32.30 -7.96
CA VAL A 385 0.65 -31.09 -8.19
C VAL A 385 0.06 -31.11 -9.62
N ASN A 386 0.78 -31.63 -10.62
CA ASN A 386 0.42 -31.56 -12.05
C ASN A 386 0.26 -32.92 -12.76
N TYR A 387 -0.45 -33.86 -12.14
CA TYR A 387 -0.50 -35.27 -12.59
C TYR A 387 -1.00 -35.53 -14.03
N ARG A 388 -1.60 -34.55 -14.71
CA ARG A 388 -2.08 -34.64 -16.11
C ARG A 388 -1.77 -33.36 -16.86
N LEU A 389 -1.34 -33.51 -18.11
CA LEU A 389 -1.19 -32.43 -19.09
C LEU A 389 -2.16 -32.68 -20.24
N SER A 390 -2.86 -31.63 -20.68
CA SER A 390 -3.77 -31.71 -21.83
C SER A 390 -3.34 -30.75 -22.94
N LEU A 391 -3.46 -31.20 -24.18
CA LEU A 391 -3.28 -30.38 -25.37
C LEU A 391 -4.59 -30.35 -26.15
N LYS A 392 -5.00 -29.17 -26.62
CA LYS A 392 -6.15 -29.02 -27.51
C LYS A 392 -5.87 -28.00 -28.62
N ILE A 393 -6.54 -28.19 -29.75
CA ILE A 393 -6.65 -27.16 -30.79
C ILE A 393 -7.79 -26.22 -30.36
N VAL A 394 -7.48 -24.95 -30.09
CA VAL A 394 -8.46 -23.95 -29.65
C VAL A 394 -9.12 -23.26 -30.82
N SER A 395 -8.33 -22.96 -31.85
CA SER A 395 -8.82 -22.32 -33.06
C SER A 395 -7.98 -22.73 -34.26
N CYS A 396 -8.60 -22.58 -35.42
CA CYS A 396 -8.11 -23.06 -36.68
C CYS A 396 -8.68 -22.14 -37.74
N LEU A 397 -7.83 -21.30 -38.31
CA LEU A 397 -8.22 -20.29 -39.28
C LEU A 397 -7.79 -20.77 -40.67
N PRO A 398 -8.61 -20.55 -41.71
CA PRO A 398 -9.92 -19.88 -41.68
C PRO A 398 -11.07 -20.76 -41.14
N LEU A 399 -12.00 -20.16 -40.37
CA LEU A 399 -13.14 -20.85 -39.71
C LEU A 399 -14.13 -21.52 -40.67
N SER A 400 -14.13 -21.14 -41.95
CA SER A 400 -15.02 -21.69 -42.98
C SER A 400 -14.62 -23.11 -43.42
N THR A 401 -13.43 -23.56 -43.05
CA THR A 401 -12.88 -24.86 -43.46
C THR A 401 -12.62 -25.76 -42.26
N ALA A 402 -12.84 -27.06 -42.41
CA ALA A 402 -12.48 -28.03 -41.38
C ALA A 402 -10.95 -28.07 -41.21
N CYS A 403 -10.48 -28.19 -39.97
CA CYS A 403 -9.04 -28.23 -39.70
C CYS A 403 -8.35 -29.35 -40.48
N PRO A 404 -7.18 -29.05 -41.09
CA PRO A 404 -6.44 -30.01 -41.89
C PRO A 404 -5.73 -31.08 -41.05
N VAL A 405 -5.64 -30.88 -39.73
CA VAL A 405 -4.93 -31.76 -38.81
C VAL A 405 -5.72 -32.07 -37.55
N GLU A 406 -5.46 -33.23 -36.97
CA GLU A 406 -5.93 -33.67 -35.66
C GLU A 406 -4.76 -34.06 -34.75
N LEU A 407 -5.04 -34.04 -33.45
CA LEU A 407 -4.14 -34.49 -32.41
C LEU A 407 -4.59 -35.87 -31.94
N ASP A 408 -3.76 -36.87 -32.18
CA ASP A 408 -3.99 -38.23 -31.68
C ASP A 408 -3.11 -38.44 -30.44
N SER A 409 -3.72 -38.86 -29.32
CA SER A 409 -2.98 -39.18 -28.11
C SER A 409 -2.15 -40.44 -28.37
N GLY A 410 -0.84 -40.29 -28.56
CA GLY A 410 0.05 -41.40 -28.82
C GLY A 410 0.01 -42.42 -27.69
N MET A 411 0.16 -43.70 -28.05
CA MET A 411 0.13 -44.85 -27.13
C MET A 411 1.00 -44.63 -25.87
N GLU A 412 0.43 -45.02 -24.73
CA GLU A 412 0.83 -44.84 -23.33
C GLU A 412 2.34 -44.97 -23.04
N ASN A 413 3.07 -43.85 -23.10
CA ASN A 413 4.25 -43.62 -22.26
C ASN A 413 4.01 -42.33 -21.47
N HIS A 414 2.99 -42.36 -20.60
CA HIS A 414 2.78 -41.30 -19.60
C HIS A 414 3.88 -41.41 -18.54
N THR A 415 5.03 -40.80 -18.79
CA THR A 415 5.96 -40.48 -17.71
C THR A 415 5.40 -39.27 -16.96
N TRP A 416 5.64 -39.24 -15.65
CA TRP A 416 4.97 -38.33 -14.71
C TRP A 416 5.19 -36.82 -14.95
N SER A 417 6.03 -36.44 -15.93
CA SER A 417 6.30 -35.04 -16.32
C SER A 417 6.13 -34.73 -17.81
N SER A 418 5.75 -35.72 -18.65
CA SER A 418 5.62 -35.46 -20.08
C SER A 418 4.55 -36.29 -20.80
N THR A 419 3.83 -35.66 -21.73
CA THR A 419 2.77 -36.30 -22.55
C THR A 419 3.03 -36.04 -24.02
N THR A 420 2.88 -37.06 -24.87
CA THR A 420 3.16 -36.95 -26.31
C THR A 420 1.89 -37.10 -27.15
N TYR A 421 1.67 -36.21 -28.12
CA TYR A 421 0.60 -36.25 -29.11
C TYR A 421 1.18 -36.41 -30.52
N LEU A 422 0.47 -37.11 -31.41
CA LEU A 422 0.81 -37.19 -32.83
C LEU A 422 -0.05 -36.20 -33.62
N ILE A 423 0.56 -35.50 -34.58
CA ILE A 423 -0.16 -34.63 -35.51
C ILE A 423 -0.40 -35.40 -36.80
N LYS A 424 -1.68 -35.59 -37.16
CA LYS A 424 -2.11 -36.33 -38.35
C LYS A 424 -2.97 -35.47 -39.27
N THR A 425 -2.89 -35.68 -40.58
CA THR A 425 -3.81 -35.06 -41.54
C THR A 425 -5.19 -35.69 -41.48
N THR A 426 -6.24 -34.87 -41.49
CA THR A 426 -7.65 -35.31 -41.36
C THR A 426 -8.40 -35.34 -42.68
N ARG A 427 -7.94 -34.55 -43.67
CA ARG A 427 -8.58 -34.39 -44.97
C ARG A 427 -7.56 -34.17 -46.08
N GLN A 428 -8.00 -34.39 -47.32
CA GLN A 428 -7.21 -34.04 -48.50
C GLN A 428 -7.19 -32.51 -48.62
N LEU A 429 -6.04 -31.97 -48.97
CA LEU A 429 -5.83 -30.54 -49.16
C LEU A 429 -5.97 -30.24 -50.65
N ASN A 430 -6.60 -29.11 -50.99
CA ASN A 430 -6.66 -28.62 -52.35
C ASN A 430 -6.53 -27.10 -52.33
N ARG A 431 -5.43 -26.60 -52.86
CA ARG A 431 -5.03 -25.22 -52.70
C ARG A 431 -5.86 -24.27 -53.57
N GLU A 432 -6.20 -24.71 -54.77
CA GLU A 432 -6.97 -23.99 -55.80
C GLU A 432 -8.43 -23.79 -55.34
N HIS A 433 -8.90 -24.65 -54.43
CA HIS A 433 -10.22 -24.56 -53.80
C HIS A 433 -10.22 -23.88 -52.41
N GLY A 434 -9.15 -23.13 -52.09
CA GLY A 434 -9.11 -22.23 -50.94
C GLY A 434 -8.20 -22.65 -49.79
N ASP A 435 -7.58 -23.84 -49.84
CA ASP A 435 -6.66 -24.32 -48.79
C ASP A 435 -5.25 -23.74 -48.98
N LYS A 436 -5.09 -22.42 -48.82
CA LYS A 436 -3.80 -21.74 -49.03
C LYS A 436 -2.89 -21.81 -47.79
N GLU A 437 -3.49 -21.55 -46.63
CA GLU A 437 -2.80 -21.47 -45.36
C GLU A 437 -3.75 -21.84 -44.24
N PHE A 438 -3.22 -22.52 -43.21
CA PHE A 438 -3.94 -22.75 -41.95
C PHE A 438 -3.15 -22.23 -40.77
N VAL A 439 -3.82 -21.48 -39.91
CA VAL A 439 -3.25 -21.04 -38.63
C VAL A 439 -3.96 -21.77 -37.50
N ILE A 440 -3.24 -22.66 -36.83
CA ILE A 440 -3.76 -23.53 -35.77
C ILE A 440 -3.20 -23.04 -34.44
N ILE A 441 -4.08 -22.71 -33.50
CA ILE A 441 -3.69 -22.32 -32.14
C ILE A 441 -3.81 -23.53 -31.23
N LEU A 442 -2.67 -23.98 -30.71
CA LEU A 442 -2.55 -25.07 -29.75
C LEU A 442 -2.52 -24.48 -28.34
N GLU A 443 -3.36 -24.99 -27.44
CA GLU A 443 -3.32 -24.66 -26.01
C GLU A 443 -2.97 -25.92 -25.20
N ALA A 444 -1.85 -25.84 -24.47
CA ALA A 444 -1.51 -26.80 -23.45
C ALA A 444 -1.97 -26.30 -22.09
N ARG A 445 -2.52 -27.19 -21.26
CA ARG A 445 -3.07 -26.88 -19.96
C ARG A 445 -2.69 -27.96 -18.94
N ASP A 446 -2.17 -27.54 -17.79
CA ASP A 446 -1.95 -28.38 -16.61
C ASP A 446 -3.24 -28.52 -15.79
N TYR A 447 -3.22 -29.41 -14.80
CA TYR A 447 -4.38 -29.63 -13.91
C TYR A 447 -4.11 -29.17 -12.48
N GLY A 448 -3.16 -28.25 -12.29
CA GLY A 448 -2.90 -27.66 -10.99
C GLY A 448 -4.01 -26.69 -10.56
N GLU A 449 -3.97 -26.23 -9.31
CA GLU A 449 -4.90 -25.24 -8.76
C GLU A 449 -4.14 -24.00 -8.26
N PRO A 450 -4.18 -22.85 -8.96
CA PRO A 450 -4.90 -22.58 -10.21
C PRO A 450 -4.24 -23.26 -11.41
N SER A 451 -5.02 -23.63 -12.43
CA SER A 451 -4.49 -24.25 -13.65
C SER A 451 -3.81 -23.19 -14.53
N LEU A 452 -2.63 -23.49 -15.05
CA LEU A 452 -1.90 -22.65 -16.00
C LEU A 452 -1.99 -23.24 -17.42
N SER A 453 -1.81 -22.37 -18.41
CA SER A 453 -1.88 -22.76 -19.81
C SER A 453 -0.88 -21.97 -20.65
N SER A 454 -0.37 -22.62 -21.70
CA SER A 454 0.46 -21.99 -22.73
C SER A 454 -0.15 -22.18 -24.10
N GLN A 455 0.14 -21.25 -25.00
CA GLN A 455 -0.34 -21.32 -26.38
C GLN A 455 0.83 -21.23 -27.36
N ARG A 456 0.71 -21.94 -28.49
CA ARG A 456 1.68 -21.89 -29.59
C ARG A 456 0.95 -22.02 -30.92
N ARG A 457 1.40 -21.28 -31.95
CA ARG A 457 0.76 -21.31 -33.28
C ARG A 457 1.49 -22.29 -34.19
N LEU A 458 0.74 -23.15 -34.87
CA LEU A 458 1.20 -23.98 -35.97
C LEU A 458 0.65 -23.38 -37.27
N ILE A 459 1.54 -22.83 -38.10
CA ILE A 459 1.20 -22.26 -39.39
C ILE A 459 1.55 -23.28 -40.46
N ILE A 460 0.56 -23.67 -41.25
CA ILE A 460 0.70 -24.64 -42.33
C ILE A 460 0.50 -23.90 -43.64
N HIS A 461 1.57 -23.77 -44.44
CA HIS A 461 1.45 -23.31 -45.82
C HIS A 461 1.27 -24.49 -46.75
N ILE A 462 0.34 -24.37 -47.70
CA ILE A 462 0.13 -25.39 -48.72
C ILE A 462 0.91 -24.99 -49.98
N ASN A 463 1.79 -25.88 -50.43
CA ASN A 463 2.51 -25.74 -51.68
C ASN A 463 1.63 -26.18 -52.84
N ASP A 464 1.69 -25.40 -53.93
CA ASP A 464 1.10 -25.67 -55.25
C ASP A 464 1.79 -26.86 -55.92
N GLU A 465 1.00 -27.79 -56.45
CA GLU A 465 1.43 -28.78 -57.42
C GLU A 465 0.65 -28.61 -58.73
N ASN A 466 1.23 -29.01 -59.87
CA ASN A 466 0.59 -28.86 -61.18
C ASN A 466 -0.47 -29.95 -61.40
N ASP A 467 -1.61 -29.84 -60.71
CA ASP A 467 -2.70 -30.80 -60.74
C ASP A 467 -3.93 -30.32 -61.56
N CYS A 468 -3.97 -29.04 -61.93
CA CYS A 468 -4.94 -28.48 -62.85
C CYS A 468 -4.39 -28.43 -64.28
N ALA A 469 -5.18 -28.90 -65.24
CA ALA A 469 -4.88 -28.69 -66.65
C ALA A 469 -5.53 -27.38 -67.13
N PRO A 470 -4.94 -26.65 -68.10
CA PRO A 470 -5.57 -25.47 -68.67
C PRO A 470 -6.94 -25.83 -69.24
N LYS A 471 -8.02 -25.12 -68.91
CA LYS A 471 -9.37 -25.42 -69.41
C LYS A 471 -9.84 -24.38 -70.40
N PHE A 472 -10.24 -24.81 -71.61
CA PHE A 472 -10.87 -23.91 -72.57
C PHE A 472 -12.22 -23.41 -72.06
N SER A 473 -12.54 -22.15 -72.36
CA SER A 473 -13.84 -21.57 -71.98
C SER A 473 -15.02 -22.27 -72.67
N HIS A 474 -14.78 -22.92 -73.81
CA HIS A 474 -15.78 -23.71 -74.55
C HIS A 474 -15.11 -24.93 -75.19
N LEU A 475 -15.80 -26.08 -75.21
CA LEU A 475 -15.33 -27.30 -75.88
C LEU A 475 -15.31 -27.16 -77.41
N ASN A 476 -16.26 -26.37 -77.94
CA ASN A 476 -16.37 -26.07 -79.36
C ASN A 476 -16.54 -24.56 -79.54
N TYR A 477 -15.66 -23.92 -80.32
CA TYR A 477 -15.81 -22.55 -80.76
C TYR A 477 -16.34 -22.54 -82.19
N GLN A 478 -17.25 -21.63 -82.47
CA GLN A 478 -17.74 -21.41 -83.82
C GLN A 478 -17.53 -19.94 -84.19
N PHE A 479 -16.81 -19.70 -85.29
CA PHE A 479 -16.57 -18.36 -85.81
C PHE A 479 -17.18 -18.24 -87.20
N LEU A 480 -17.94 -17.17 -87.43
CA LEU A 480 -18.45 -16.83 -88.75
C LEU A 480 -17.53 -15.81 -89.40
N LEU A 481 -17.10 -16.11 -90.63
CA LEU A 481 -16.22 -15.24 -91.40
C LEU A 481 -16.83 -14.99 -92.78
N SER A 482 -16.90 -13.73 -93.20
CA SER A 482 -17.42 -13.38 -94.53
C SER A 482 -16.49 -13.91 -95.62
N ASN A 483 -17.05 -14.42 -96.72
CA ASN A 483 -16.25 -14.76 -97.91
C ASN A 483 -15.46 -13.56 -98.46
N ALA A 484 -15.85 -12.33 -98.12
CA ALA A 484 -15.15 -11.10 -98.48
C ALA A 484 -13.94 -10.76 -97.59
N SER A 485 -13.72 -11.46 -96.46
CA SER A 485 -12.63 -11.15 -95.51
C SER A 485 -11.24 -11.30 -96.14
N LEU A 486 -10.33 -10.34 -95.85
CA LEU A 486 -8.95 -10.33 -96.36
C LEU A 486 -8.06 -11.36 -95.64
N LEU A 487 -7.01 -11.82 -96.31
CA LEU A 487 -5.97 -12.62 -95.65
C LEU A 487 -5.31 -11.80 -94.54
N GLY A 488 -5.05 -12.42 -93.39
CA GLY A 488 -4.54 -11.79 -92.19
C GLY A 488 -5.62 -11.26 -91.23
N SER A 489 -6.90 -11.35 -91.59
CA SER A 489 -8.00 -10.93 -90.71
C SER A 489 -8.07 -11.79 -89.44
N LEU A 490 -8.38 -11.16 -88.31
CA LEU A 490 -8.70 -11.85 -87.05
C LEU A 490 -10.03 -12.62 -87.24
N ILE A 491 -9.99 -13.93 -87.00
CA ILE A 491 -11.16 -14.82 -87.06
C ILE A 491 -11.92 -14.76 -85.74
N GLY A 492 -11.16 -14.80 -84.65
CA GLY A 492 -11.67 -14.86 -83.28
C GLY A 492 -10.54 -15.23 -82.33
N GLN A 493 -10.85 -15.32 -81.05
CA GLN A 493 -9.89 -15.65 -80.01
C GLN A 493 -10.42 -16.80 -79.17
N VAL A 494 -9.59 -17.83 -78.98
CA VAL A 494 -9.87 -18.89 -78.03
C VAL A 494 -9.17 -18.59 -76.72
N ARG A 495 -9.78 -18.95 -75.60
CA ARG A 495 -9.25 -18.65 -74.27
C ARG A 495 -9.37 -19.88 -73.40
N ALA A 496 -8.23 -20.32 -72.87
CA ALA A 496 -8.13 -21.28 -71.80
C ALA A 496 -7.57 -20.61 -70.55
N LEU A 497 -8.00 -21.08 -69.39
CA LEU A 497 -7.53 -20.64 -68.08
C LEU A 497 -7.01 -21.85 -67.33
N ASP A 498 -5.86 -21.68 -66.71
CA ASP A 498 -5.33 -22.61 -65.73
C ASP A 498 -5.54 -22.02 -64.33
N ASP A 499 -5.96 -22.87 -63.40
CA ASP A 499 -6.34 -22.51 -62.04
C ASP A 499 -5.17 -22.64 -61.06
N ASP A 500 -4.07 -23.31 -61.45
CA ASP A 500 -2.82 -23.37 -60.69
C ASP A 500 -2.28 -21.95 -60.42
N HIS A 501 -1.53 -21.76 -59.34
CA HIS A 501 -1.09 -20.43 -58.91
C HIS A 501 0.37 -20.15 -59.26
N LEU A 502 1.24 -21.16 -59.30
CA LEU A 502 2.63 -20.92 -59.68
C LEU A 502 2.68 -20.42 -61.13
N PRO A 503 3.46 -19.35 -61.43
CA PRO A 503 3.44 -18.73 -62.75
C PRO A 503 3.77 -19.67 -63.91
N ASP A 504 4.61 -20.68 -63.69
CA ASP A 504 5.00 -21.63 -64.73
C ASP A 504 3.99 -22.77 -64.89
N HIS A 505 3.23 -23.11 -63.84
CA HIS A 505 2.11 -24.06 -63.89
C HIS A 505 0.87 -23.42 -64.52
N ARG A 506 0.62 -22.12 -64.28
CA ARG A 506 -0.54 -21.42 -64.82
C ARG A 506 -0.39 -20.91 -66.26
N ARG A 507 0.85 -20.76 -66.76
CA ARG A 507 1.10 -20.05 -68.02
C ARG A 507 0.72 -20.91 -69.22
N VAL A 508 -0.47 -20.63 -69.76
CA VAL A 508 -1.00 -21.32 -70.94
C VAL A 508 -0.29 -20.90 -72.23
N GLN A 509 0.13 -21.89 -73.02
CA GLN A 509 0.60 -21.74 -74.38
C GLN A 509 -0.37 -22.40 -75.36
N TYR A 510 -0.80 -21.66 -76.39
CA TYR A 510 -1.72 -22.19 -77.41
C TYR A 510 -0.98 -22.77 -78.61
N LYS A 511 -1.41 -23.93 -79.09
CA LYS A 511 -0.87 -24.59 -80.29
C LYS A 511 -1.98 -25.16 -81.16
N LEU A 512 -1.79 -25.15 -82.48
CA LEU A 512 -2.67 -25.85 -83.40
C LEU A 512 -2.24 -27.31 -83.52
N PHE A 513 -3.20 -28.22 -83.67
CA PHE A 513 -2.91 -29.60 -84.03
C PHE A 513 -2.26 -29.68 -85.42
N GLU A 514 -1.31 -30.61 -85.61
CA GLU A 514 -0.52 -30.75 -86.84
C GLU A 514 -1.38 -30.99 -88.11
N TYR A 515 -2.62 -31.43 -87.96
CA TYR A 515 -3.60 -31.68 -89.03
C TYR A 515 -4.28 -30.38 -89.54
N ASN A 516 -3.54 -29.28 -89.74
CA ASN A 516 -4.01 -28.06 -90.41
C ASN A 516 -3.71 -28.14 -91.93
N HIS A 517 -4.45 -29.00 -92.64
CA HIS A 517 -4.12 -29.53 -93.98
C HIS A 517 -3.79 -28.52 -95.09
N GLU A 518 -4.09 -27.23 -94.89
CA GLU A 518 -3.82 -26.18 -95.90
C GLU A 518 -3.21 -24.90 -95.32
N ASN A 519 -2.77 -24.90 -94.05
CA ASN A 519 -2.37 -23.68 -93.31
C ASN A 519 -3.42 -22.56 -93.43
N VAL A 520 -4.69 -22.91 -93.20
CA VAL A 520 -5.84 -21.98 -93.33
C VAL A 520 -5.80 -20.94 -92.22
N VAL A 521 -5.39 -21.35 -91.01
CA VAL A 521 -5.39 -20.53 -89.80
C VAL A 521 -4.03 -20.57 -89.13
N ARG A 522 -3.62 -19.46 -88.52
CA ARG A 522 -2.49 -19.38 -87.58
C ARG A 522 -2.99 -18.93 -86.23
N ILE A 523 -2.48 -19.53 -85.15
CA ILE A 523 -2.76 -19.08 -83.79
C ILE A 523 -1.59 -18.29 -83.21
N ASP A 524 -1.88 -17.27 -82.42
CA ASP A 524 -0.92 -16.63 -81.54
C ASP A 524 -0.72 -17.50 -80.27
N PRO A 525 0.52 -17.94 -79.97
CA PRO A 525 0.77 -18.88 -78.88
C PRO A 525 0.59 -18.25 -77.49
N THR A 526 0.51 -16.93 -77.36
CA THR A 526 0.44 -16.22 -76.09
C THR A 526 -0.98 -15.78 -75.71
N ASN A 527 -1.79 -15.39 -76.70
CA ASN A 527 -3.12 -14.84 -76.46
C ASN A 527 -4.25 -15.66 -77.12
N GLY A 528 -3.96 -16.70 -77.90
CA GLY A 528 -4.98 -17.56 -78.49
C GLY A 528 -5.77 -16.94 -79.64
N SER A 529 -5.30 -15.82 -80.21
CA SER A 529 -5.94 -15.19 -81.38
C SER A 529 -5.70 -16.01 -82.65
N LEU A 530 -6.77 -16.28 -83.39
CA LEU A 530 -6.75 -17.02 -84.65
C LEU A 530 -6.80 -16.06 -85.83
N PHE A 531 -5.84 -16.17 -86.74
CA PHE A 531 -5.72 -15.35 -87.94
C PHE A 531 -5.89 -16.17 -89.20
N LEU A 532 -6.64 -15.63 -90.17
CA LEU A 532 -6.81 -16.25 -91.48
C LEU A 532 -5.52 -16.13 -92.30
N VAL A 533 -4.94 -17.24 -92.69
CA VAL A 533 -3.73 -17.29 -93.53
C VAL A 533 -4.07 -17.67 -94.97
N ARG A 534 -5.07 -18.53 -95.16
CA ARG A 534 -5.52 -19.00 -96.47
C ARG A 534 -7.01 -19.32 -96.44
N LYS A 535 -7.73 -19.16 -97.55
CA LYS A 535 -9.14 -19.58 -97.68
C LYS A 535 -9.22 -21.04 -98.17
N PRO A 536 -10.11 -21.87 -97.61
CA PRO A 536 -10.30 -23.25 -98.07
C PRO A 536 -10.84 -23.27 -99.51
N THR A 537 -10.35 -24.22 -100.32
CA THR A 537 -10.63 -24.24 -101.77
C THR A 537 -11.92 -24.96 -102.18
N THR A 538 -12.53 -25.74 -101.28
CA THR A 538 -13.66 -26.63 -101.64
C THR A 538 -14.82 -26.69 -100.63
N THR A 539 -14.74 -26.01 -99.48
CA THR A 539 -15.74 -26.10 -98.41
C THR A 539 -16.10 -24.73 -97.82
N THR A 540 -17.38 -24.54 -97.44
CA THR A 540 -17.86 -23.37 -96.69
C THR A 540 -17.63 -23.49 -95.18
N LYS A 541 -16.95 -24.56 -94.74
CA LYS A 541 -16.60 -24.81 -93.35
C LYS A 541 -15.18 -25.34 -93.22
N PHE A 542 -14.49 -24.92 -92.16
CA PHE A 542 -13.15 -25.38 -91.82
C PHE A 542 -13.06 -25.66 -90.32
N ASN A 543 -12.59 -26.85 -89.95
CA ASN A 543 -12.48 -27.29 -88.56
C ASN A 543 -11.00 -27.46 -88.20
N VAL A 544 -10.60 -26.92 -87.05
CA VAL A 544 -9.25 -27.09 -86.51
C VAL A 544 -9.33 -27.33 -85.01
N THR A 545 -8.49 -28.22 -84.50
CA THR A 545 -8.36 -28.46 -83.06
C THR A 545 -7.22 -27.62 -82.50
N VAL A 546 -7.49 -26.94 -81.39
CA VAL A 546 -6.53 -26.10 -80.68
C VAL A 546 -6.21 -26.74 -79.33
N PHE A 547 -4.93 -26.77 -78.98
CA PHE A 547 -4.41 -27.22 -77.69
C PHE A 547 -4.04 -26.02 -76.83
N ALA A 548 -4.37 -26.10 -75.56
CA ALA A 548 -3.87 -25.22 -74.50
C ALA A 548 -2.99 -26.09 -73.59
N ILE A 549 -1.73 -25.70 -73.41
CA ILE A 549 -0.72 -26.49 -72.68
C ILE A 549 -0.10 -25.58 -71.62
N ASP A 550 0.05 -26.07 -70.39
CA ASP A 550 0.81 -25.36 -69.35
C ASP A 550 2.33 -25.39 -69.65
N GLN A 551 3.13 -24.65 -68.88
CA GLN A 551 4.60 -24.59 -69.05
C GLN A 551 5.36 -25.28 -67.92
N SER A 552 4.75 -26.27 -67.27
CA SER A 552 5.38 -27.04 -66.20
C SER A 552 6.32 -28.14 -66.71
N ASN A 553 7.07 -28.76 -65.80
CA ASN A 553 7.96 -29.89 -66.10
C ASN A 553 7.19 -31.18 -66.45
N HIS A 554 5.90 -31.25 -66.09
CA HIS A 554 4.97 -32.34 -66.38
C HIS A 554 3.70 -31.78 -67.03
N SER A 555 3.85 -31.24 -68.24
CA SER A 555 2.81 -30.39 -68.82
C SER A 555 1.48 -31.09 -69.05
N LEU A 556 0.42 -30.54 -68.49
CA LEU A 556 -0.97 -30.90 -68.73
C LEU A 556 -1.54 -30.06 -69.89
N PHE A 557 -2.57 -30.58 -70.54
CA PHE A 557 -3.20 -29.89 -71.67
C PHE A 557 -4.69 -30.20 -71.77
N ASP A 558 -5.40 -29.29 -72.42
CA ASP A 558 -6.77 -29.48 -72.88
C ASP A 558 -6.87 -29.14 -74.37
N GLN A 559 -7.97 -29.57 -75.00
CA GLN A 559 -8.21 -29.37 -76.43
C GLN A 559 -9.63 -28.87 -76.69
N ALA A 560 -9.75 -27.94 -77.63
CA ALA A 560 -11.04 -27.44 -78.12
C ALA A 560 -11.12 -27.51 -79.64
N ASN A 561 -12.31 -27.77 -80.16
CA ASN A 561 -12.56 -27.74 -81.60
C ASN A 561 -13.00 -26.34 -82.02
N VAL A 562 -12.44 -25.82 -83.10
CA VAL A 562 -12.81 -24.54 -83.67
C VAL A 562 -13.38 -24.79 -85.06
N GLU A 563 -14.67 -24.52 -85.24
CA GLU A 563 -15.37 -24.53 -86.52
C GLU A 563 -15.47 -23.11 -87.06
N ILE A 564 -15.04 -22.92 -88.31
CA ILE A 564 -15.10 -21.63 -89.00
C ILE A 564 -16.05 -21.78 -90.17
N LEU A 565 -17.16 -21.04 -90.15
CA LEU A 565 -18.18 -21.03 -91.19
C LEU A 565 -18.03 -19.80 -92.07
N PHE A 566 -17.97 -20.03 -93.38
CA PHE A 566 -17.90 -18.99 -94.39
C PHE A 566 -19.28 -18.73 -94.98
N TYR A 567 -19.76 -17.48 -94.91
CA TYR A 567 -21.10 -17.10 -95.37
C TYR A 567 -21.09 -15.95 -96.38
N ASP A 568 -22.15 -15.88 -97.20
CA ASP A 568 -22.44 -14.81 -98.15
C ASP A 568 -23.61 -13.94 -97.63
N GLU A 569 -23.47 -12.62 -97.70
CA GLU A 569 -24.29 -11.61 -97.01
C GLU A 569 -25.67 -11.33 -97.66
N LEU A 570 -26.67 -12.22 -97.54
CA LEU A 570 -28.01 -11.93 -98.10
C LEU A 570 -29.24 -12.29 -97.23
N ASN A 571 -29.11 -12.63 -95.94
CA ASN A 571 -30.26 -12.68 -95.02
C ASN A 571 -29.81 -12.68 -93.56
N CYS A 572 -30.28 -11.73 -92.75
CA CYS A 572 -29.76 -11.56 -91.39
C CYS A 572 -30.82 -11.05 -90.40
N SER A 573 -30.89 -11.74 -89.26
CA SER A 573 -31.78 -11.46 -88.12
C SER A 573 -30.99 -10.82 -86.98
N VAL A 574 -31.55 -9.76 -86.36
CA VAL A 574 -30.89 -8.97 -85.30
C VAL A 574 -30.69 -9.79 -84.02
N MET A 575 -29.43 -9.99 -83.64
CA MET A 575 -28.99 -10.67 -82.43
C MET A 575 -27.86 -9.84 -81.77
N PHE A 576 -27.78 -9.89 -80.44
CA PHE A 576 -26.58 -9.39 -79.75
C PHE A 576 -25.36 -10.19 -80.18
N THR A 577 -24.22 -9.52 -80.35
CA THR A 577 -22.96 -10.19 -80.70
C THR A 577 -22.44 -11.10 -79.57
N GLN A 578 -22.90 -10.88 -78.34
CA GLN A 578 -22.51 -11.60 -77.14
C GLN A 578 -23.74 -11.82 -76.25
N ALA A 579 -23.79 -12.96 -75.54
CA ALA A 579 -24.82 -13.26 -74.56
C ALA A 579 -24.62 -12.50 -73.24
N VAL A 580 -23.37 -12.15 -72.92
CA VAL A 580 -22.98 -11.41 -71.71
C VAL A 580 -21.94 -10.35 -72.09
N PHE A 581 -22.15 -9.10 -71.67
CA PHE A 581 -21.18 -8.02 -71.79
C PHE A 581 -20.60 -7.69 -70.42
N VAL A 582 -19.28 -7.75 -70.31
CA VAL A 582 -18.56 -7.45 -69.07
C VAL A 582 -17.87 -6.09 -69.21
N PHE A 583 -18.11 -5.20 -68.26
CA PHE A 583 -17.46 -3.89 -68.18
C PHE A 583 -16.75 -3.74 -66.84
N ASN A 584 -15.59 -3.10 -66.86
CA ASN A 584 -14.87 -2.73 -65.65
C ASN A 584 -14.85 -1.20 -65.55
N THR A 585 -15.19 -0.64 -64.39
CA THR A 585 -15.10 0.80 -64.11
C THR A 585 -14.53 1.00 -62.72
N THR A 586 -13.85 2.10 -62.45
CA THR A 586 -13.42 2.40 -61.08
C THR A 586 -14.51 3.16 -60.35
N GLU A 587 -14.47 3.19 -59.03
CA GLU A 587 -15.25 4.15 -58.25
C GLU A 587 -14.77 5.60 -58.44
N HIS A 588 -15.56 6.55 -57.92
CA HIS A 588 -15.32 8.00 -58.00
C HIS A 588 -15.16 8.58 -59.41
N GLN A 589 -15.83 7.97 -60.40
CA GLN A 589 -15.84 8.48 -61.77
C GLN A 589 -16.63 9.80 -61.89
N ARG A 590 -16.20 10.67 -62.80
CA ARG A 590 -16.90 11.93 -63.06
C ARG A 590 -18.20 11.66 -63.82
N ILE A 591 -19.33 11.99 -63.21
CA ILE A 591 -20.67 11.69 -63.74
C ILE A 591 -21.18 12.82 -64.65
N PRO A 592 -21.85 12.53 -65.77
CA PRO A 592 -22.13 11.19 -66.31
C PRO A 592 -20.90 10.56 -66.97
N TYR A 593 -20.63 9.29 -66.64
CA TYR A 593 -19.50 8.52 -67.17
C TYR A 593 -19.98 7.49 -68.21
N GLN A 594 -19.32 7.40 -69.35
CA GLN A 594 -19.65 6.42 -70.38
C GLN A 594 -18.90 5.11 -70.12
N LEU A 595 -19.64 4.04 -69.84
CA LEU A 595 -19.09 2.72 -69.48
C LEU A 595 -18.62 1.94 -70.73
N GLY A 596 -19.44 1.93 -71.78
CA GLY A 596 -19.17 1.18 -72.99
C GLY A 596 -20.40 1.12 -73.90
N GLN A 597 -20.25 0.51 -75.07
CA GLN A 597 -21.30 0.41 -76.08
C GLN A 597 -21.57 -1.06 -76.41
N ILE A 598 -22.86 -1.45 -76.43
CA ILE A 598 -23.29 -2.78 -76.83
C ILE A 598 -23.51 -2.84 -78.34
N HIS A 599 -23.14 -3.97 -78.94
CA HIS A 599 -23.18 -4.17 -80.39
C HIS A 599 -24.14 -5.30 -80.77
N VAL A 600 -24.79 -5.13 -81.92
CA VAL A 600 -25.70 -6.10 -82.56
C VAL A 600 -25.19 -6.36 -83.98
N ASN A 601 -25.51 -7.50 -84.56
CA ASN A 601 -25.18 -7.77 -85.96
C ASN A 601 -25.92 -6.79 -86.90
N GLU A 602 -25.23 -6.21 -87.88
CA GLU A 602 -25.68 -5.05 -88.66
C GLU A 602 -26.83 -5.35 -89.64
N CYS A 603 -28.05 -5.47 -89.11
CA CYS A 603 -29.27 -5.64 -89.91
C CYS A 603 -30.43 -4.79 -89.38
N GLY A 604 -30.38 -3.48 -89.64
CA GLY A 604 -31.51 -2.55 -89.43
C GLY A 604 -31.42 -1.67 -88.16
N SER A 605 -32.36 -0.73 -88.04
CA SER A 605 -32.44 0.24 -86.93
C SER A 605 -32.96 -0.43 -85.65
N THR A 606 -32.13 -0.45 -84.60
CA THR A 606 -32.41 -1.13 -83.33
C THR A 606 -32.53 -0.15 -82.18
N SER A 607 -33.51 -0.37 -81.29
CA SER A 607 -33.66 0.40 -80.06
C SER A 607 -33.34 -0.45 -78.82
N TYR A 608 -32.53 0.07 -77.90
CA TYR A 608 -32.06 -0.62 -76.69
C TYR A 608 -32.82 -0.17 -75.43
N SER A 609 -33.11 -1.11 -74.53
CA SER A 609 -33.67 -0.81 -73.20
C SER A 609 -33.23 -1.83 -72.15
N ILE A 610 -33.19 -1.43 -70.88
CA ILE A 610 -32.90 -2.32 -69.74
C ILE A 610 -34.21 -3.03 -69.35
N ALA A 611 -34.20 -4.36 -69.21
CA ALA A 611 -35.43 -5.15 -69.18
C ALA A 611 -36.24 -5.00 -67.89
N GLU A 612 -35.59 -4.70 -66.76
CA GLU A 612 -36.21 -4.46 -65.45
C GLU A 612 -35.54 -3.25 -64.77
N GLN A 613 -36.22 -2.11 -64.79
CA GLN A 613 -35.90 -1.04 -63.83
C GLN A 613 -36.66 -1.38 -62.54
N ASN A 614 -35.95 -1.95 -61.55
CA ASN A 614 -36.53 -2.10 -60.22
C ASN A 614 -37.05 -0.73 -59.76
N SER A 615 -38.32 -0.67 -59.37
CA SER A 615 -39.06 0.51 -58.92
C SER A 615 -38.63 1.00 -57.52
N SER A 616 -37.34 0.85 -57.22
CA SER A 616 -36.62 1.53 -56.15
C SER A 616 -35.73 2.59 -56.82
N SER A 617 -35.91 3.85 -56.45
CA SER A 617 -35.37 5.06 -57.07
C SER A 617 -33.83 5.24 -57.05
N ILE A 618 -33.02 4.16 -57.10
CA ILE A 618 -31.55 4.22 -56.94
C ILE A 618 -30.78 3.24 -57.84
N PHE A 619 -31.19 3.02 -59.09
CA PHE A 619 -30.34 2.27 -60.05
C PHE A 619 -29.34 3.22 -60.75
N PRO A 620 -28.01 2.92 -60.77
CA PRO A 620 -26.98 3.88 -61.20
C PRO A 620 -26.68 3.89 -62.71
N PHE A 621 -27.26 2.97 -63.51
CA PHE A 621 -26.97 2.85 -64.96
C PHE A 621 -28.16 3.22 -65.85
N ILE A 622 -27.88 3.84 -67.00
CA ILE A 622 -28.83 4.08 -68.09
C ILE A 622 -28.23 3.63 -69.42
N VAL A 623 -29.08 3.27 -70.40
CA VAL A 623 -28.65 2.98 -71.77
C VAL A 623 -29.27 3.99 -72.74
N ASP A 624 -28.46 4.46 -73.68
CA ASP A 624 -28.94 5.28 -74.79
C ASP A 624 -29.68 4.40 -75.81
N ALA A 625 -30.94 4.74 -76.08
CA ALA A 625 -31.84 3.90 -76.85
C ALA A 625 -31.44 3.72 -78.32
N HIS A 626 -30.62 4.59 -78.92
CA HIS A 626 -30.26 4.51 -80.34
C HIS A 626 -28.81 4.05 -80.55
N SER A 627 -27.91 4.50 -79.68
CA SER A 627 -26.49 4.16 -79.78
C SER A 627 -26.12 2.89 -79.00
N GLY A 628 -26.92 2.46 -78.03
CA GLY A 628 -26.57 1.32 -77.17
C GLY A 628 -25.44 1.63 -76.19
N VAL A 629 -25.16 2.91 -75.94
CA VAL A 629 -24.13 3.33 -74.98
C VAL A 629 -24.69 3.28 -73.57
N ILE A 630 -24.01 2.56 -72.68
CA ILE A 630 -24.33 2.50 -71.25
C ILE A 630 -23.59 3.64 -70.53
N LYS A 631 -24.32 4.42 -69.74
CA LYS A 631 -23.79 5.53 -68.93
C LYS A 631 -24.09 5.31 -67.45
N VAL A 632 -23.12 5.67 -66.62
CA VAL A 632 -23.24 5.77 -65.16
C VAL A 632 -23.73 7.17 -64.82
N ILE A 633 -24.82 7.27 -64.05
CA ILE A 633 -25.48 8.53 -63.68
C ILE A 633 -25.46 8.82 -62.19
N ARG A 634 -24.90 7.92 -61.38
CA ARG A 634 -24.72 8.08 -59.92
C ARG A 634 -23.36 7.58 -59.51
N GLU A 635 -22.88 8.07 -58.37
CA GLU A 635 -21.60 7.64 -57.81
C GLU A 635 -21.67 6.15 -57.46
N LEU A 636 -20.57 5.47 -57.75
CA LEU A 636 -20.35 4.06 -57.44
C LEU A 636 -19.30 4.05 -56.33
N ASP A 637 -19.54 3.20 -55.34
CA ASP A 637 -18.71 2.99 -54.14
C ASP A 637 -18.54 1.47 -54.05
N ARG A 638 -17.29 1.00 -54.10
CA ARG A 638 -16.96 -0.42 -54.18
C ARG A 638 -17.17 -1.10 -52.83
N GLU A 639 -16.79 -0.46 -51.73
CA GLU A 639 -16.85 -0.98 -50.35
C GLU A 639 -18.30 -1.29 -49.97
N THR A 640 -19.24 -0.55 -50.57
CA THR A 640 -20.68 -0.83 -50.48
C THR A 640 -21.14 -1.93 -51.43
N GLN A 641 -20.77 -1.86 -52.72
CA GLN A 641 -21.15 -2.86 -53.71
C GLN A 641 -20.14 -2.96 -54.87
N SER A 642 -19.37 -4.05 -54.91
CA SER A 642 -18.31 -4.27 -55.90
C SER A 642 -18.76 -4.82 -57.26
N PHE A 643 -20.02 -5.27 -57.38
CA PHE A 643 -20.52 -5.93 -58.59
C PHE A 643 -21.98 -5.60 -58.90
N TYR A 644 -22.27 -5.30 -60.17
CA TYR A 644 -23.63 -5.07 -60.67
C TYR A 644 -23.96 -5.99 -61.84
N LYS A 645 -25.19 -6.53 -61.84
CA LYS A 645 -25.68 -7.47 -62.84
C LYS A 645 -27.10 -7.10 -63.28
N PHE A 646 -27.33 -6.91 -64.58
CA PHE A 646 -28.67 -6.55 -65.09
C PHE A 646 -28.91 -6.96 -66.56
N PRO A 647 -30.15 -7.34 -66.94
CA PRO A 647 -30.50 -7.73 -68.31
C PRO A 647 -30.79 -6.55 -69.25
N ILE A 648 -30.35 -6.65 -70.50
CA ILE A 648 -30.61 -5.70 -71.59
C ILE A 648 -31.41 -6.35 -72.73
N LYS A 649 -32.35 -5.61 -73.31
CA LYS A 649 -33.25 -6.08 -74.38
C LYS A 649 -33.30 -5.11 -75.56
N ILE A 650 -33.63 -5.64 -76.73
CA ILE A 650 -33.92 -4.86 -77.94
C ILE A 650 -35.44 -4.67 -78.02
N THR A 651 -35.93 -3.44 -78.20
CA THR A 651 -37.35 -3.10 -78.09
C THR A 651 -38.27 -3.84 -79.09
N ASN A 652 -37.73 -4.24 -80.26
CA ASN A 652 -38.46 -4.93 -81.33
C ASN A 652 -38.07 -6.41 -81.51
N SER A 653 -37.35 -7.01 -80.56
CA SER A 653 -36.91 -8.41 -80.62
C SER A 653 -37.12 -9.10 -79.27
N THR A 654 -37.23 -10.43 -79.26
CA THR A 654 -37.25 -11.24 -78.04
C THR A 654 -35.85 -11.53 -77.49
N THR A 655 -34.80 -11.06 -78.18
CA THR A 655 -33.41 -11.28 -77.78
C THR A 655 -33.03 -10.44 -76.55
N GLN A 656 -32.46 -11.11 -75.55
CA GLN A 656 -31.91 -10.51 -74.33
C GLN A 656 -30.43 -10.87 -74.19
N ALA A 657 -29.66 -9.98 -73.57
CA ALA A 657 -28.28 -10.23 -73.15
C ALA A 657 -28.10 -9.73 -71.71
N GLU A 658 -27.03 -10.15 -71.04
CA GLU A 658 -26.75 -9.79 -69.65
C GLU A 658 -25.57 -8.81 -69.55
N ILE A 659 -25.66 -7.81 -68.68
CA ILE A 659 -24.58 -6.86 -68.41
C ILE A 659 -24.00 -7.14 -67.03
N HIS A 660 -22.69 -7.34 -66.95
CA HIS A 660 -21.92 -7.48 -65.72
C HIS A 660 -20.98 -6.28 -65.60
N VAL A 661 -21.04 -5.56 -64.49
CA VAL A 661 -20.15 -4.41 -64.22
C VAL A 661 -19.36 -4.69 -62.96
N ASN A 662 -18.04 -4.84 -63.11
CA ASN A 662 -17.10 -4.93 -61.99
C ASN A 662 -16.61 -3.53 -61.62
N ILE A 663 -16.68 -3.19 -60.34
CA ILE A 663 -16.13 -1.94 -59.82
C ILE A 663 -14.72 -2.23 -59.31
N LEU A 664 -13.75 -1.54 -59.91
CA LEU A 664 -12.36 -1.57 -59.53
C LEU A 664 -12.11 -0.56 -58.42
N ASP A 665 -11.37 -1.02 -57.43
CA ASP A 665 -10.99 -0.32 -56.22
C ASP A 665 -10.10 0.90 -56.48
N ARG A 666 -10.28 1.98 -55.70
CA ARG A 666 -9.34 3.11 -55.62
C ARG A 666 -9.03 3.39 -54.16
N ASN A 667 -7.74 3.54 -53.85
CA ASN A 667 -7.25 3.87 -52.51
C ASN A 667 -7.84 5.18 -51.95
N ASP A 668 -8.94 5.08 -51.19
CA ASP A 668 -9.66 6.21 -50.61
C ASP A 668 -9.99 6.04 -49.12
N HIS A 669 -9.76 4.85 -48.57
CA HIS A 669 -9.66 4.61 -47.13
C HIS A 669 -8.20 4.58 -46.69
N TYR A 670 -7.96 4.82 -45.40
CA TYR A 670 -6.62 4.79 -44.82
C TYR A 670 -6.58 3.72 -43.71
N PRO A 671 -5.40 3.16 -43.40
CA PRO A 671 -5.30 2.10 -42.40
C PRO A 671 -5.70 2.62 -41.01
N ILE A 672 -6.52 1.88 -40.26
CA ILE A 672 -6.96 2.26 -38.90
C ILE A 672 -6.44 1.23 -37.90
N PHE A 673 -5.71 1.68 -36.88
CA PHE A 673 -5.23 0.83 -35.77
C PHE A 673 -6.39 0.31 -34.92
N ASP A 674 -6.33 -0.95 -34.51
CA ASP A 674 -7.34 -1.55 -33.63
C ASP A 674 -7.32 -0.90 -32.24
N ASP A 675 -8.49 -0.58 -31.66
CA ASP A 675 -8.62 -0.01 -30.30
C ASP A 675 -8.12 -0.94 -29.15
N SER A 676 -7.59 -2.12 -29.48
CA SER A 676 -7.28 -3.20 -28.53
C SER A 676 -5.80 -3.32 -28.14
N PHE A 677 -4.88 -2.56 -28.73
CA PHE A 677 -3.46 -2.66 -28.39
C PHE A 677 -3.11 -1.84 -27.13
N GLU A 678 -2.20 -2.37 -26.30
CA GLU A 678 -1.72 -1.67 -25.11
C GLU A 678 -0.73 -0.56 -25.47
N GLN A 679 -1.14 0.68 -25.26
CA GLN A 679 -0.32 1.86 -25.57
C GLN A 679 0.92 2.03 -24.67
N TYR A 680 0.91 1.43 -23.48
CA TYR A 680 1.99 1.52 -22.49
C TYR A 680 2.54 0.13 -22.19
N ILE A 681 3.83 -0.10 -22.46
CA ILE A 681 4.45 -1.41 -22.30
C ILE A 681 5.63 -1.33 -21.34
N TYR A 682 5.65 -2.27 -20.39
CA TYR A 682 6.72 -2.39 -19.39
C TYR A 682 7.60 -3.58 -19.74
N VAL A 683 8.88 -3.32 -19.96
CA VAL A 683 9.89 -4.30 -20.34
C VAL A 683 10.86 -4.49 -19.17
N SER A 684 10.94 -5.71 -18.62
CA SER A 684 11.90 -6.00 -17.56
C SER A 684 13.31 -6.22 -18.13
N THR A 685 14.34 -5.70 -17.47
CA THR A 685 15.74 -6.01 -17.81
C THR A 685 16.07 -7.51 -17.61
N HIS A 686 15.23 -8.28 -16.92
CA HIS A 686 15.41 -9.72 -16.63
C HIS A 686 15.17 -10.52 -17.87
N GLN A 687 14.06 -10.17 -18.51
CA GLN A 687 13.57 -10.77 -19.73
C GLN A 687 14.57 -10.52 -20.85
N TYR A 688 15.31 -9.40 -20.81
CA TYR A 688 16.35 -9.06 -21.78
C TYR A 688 17.55 -10.00 -21.71
N TYR A 689 18.08 -10.20 -20.50
CA TYR A 689 19.26 -11.05 -20.30
C TYR A 689 18.93 -12.55 -20.42
N HIS A 690 17.68 -12.96 -20.18
CA HIS A 690 17.23 -14.34 -20.39
C HIS A 690 16.90 -14.68 -21.84
N GLN A 691 16.51 -13.72 -22.69
CA GLN A 691 16.12 -13.93 -24.10
C GLN A 691 17.20 -13.46 -25.12
N ASN A 692 18.48 -13.80 -24.91
CA ASN A 692 19.56 -13.52 -25.88
C ASN A 692 19.63 -12.06 -26.40
N ASN A 693 19.39 -11.07 -25.54
CA ASN A 693 19.38 -9.64 -25.90
C ASN A 693 18.30 -9.24 -26.93
N GLN A 694 17.20 -9.98 -27.06
CA GLN A 694 16.05 -9.59 -27.87
C GLN A 694 14.74 -9.83 -27.10
N ILE A 695 13.87 -8.82 -27.03
CA ILE A 695 12.55 -8.92 -26.39
C ILE A 695 11.48 -8.55 -27.40
N PHE A 696 10.53 -9.44 -27.61
CA PHE A 696 9.27 -9.10 -28.25
C PHE A 696 8.43 -8.21 -27.33
N ILE A 697 8.09 -7.01 -27.80
CA ILE A 697 7.37 -6.00 -27.01
C ILE A 697 5.87 -6.19 -27.19
N THR A 698 5.40 -6.14 -28.44
CA THR A 698 3.98 -6.24 -28.78
C THR A 698 3.80 -6.43 -30.29
N HIS A 699 2.59 -6.79 -30.68
CA HIS A 699 2.15 -6.83 -32.07
C HIS A 699 1.05 -5.79 -32.28
N ILE A 700 1.25 -4.93 -33.26
CA ILE A 700 0.34 -3.84 -33.59
C ILE A 700 -0.38 -4.19 -34.88
N HIS A 701 -1.69 -4.01 -34.88
CA HIS A 701 -2.55 -4.35 -35.99
C HIS A 701 -3.42 -3.16 -36.38
N ALA A 702 -3.52 -2.93 -37.68
CA ALA A 702 -4.31 -1.92 -38.34
C ALA A 702 -4.96 -2.54 -39.57
N THR A 703 -6.21 -2.17 -39.82
CA THR A 703 -7.02 -2.66 -40.94
C THR A 703 -7.34 -1.53 -41.90
N ASP A 704 -7.32 -1.84 -43.19
CA ASP A 704 -7.79 -0.96 -44.25
C ASP A 704 -9.02 -1.61 -44.94
N LEU A 705 -9.95 -0.80 -45.43
CA LEU A 705 -11.20 -1.26 -46.06
C LEU A 705 -11.06 -1.46 -47.58
N ASP A 706 -10.00 -0.92 -48.19
CA ASP A 706 -9.74 -1.02 -49.62
C ASP A 706 -9.27 -2.44 -50.01
N ASP A 707 -9.30 -2.80 -51.30
CA ASP A 707 -8.93 -4.15 -51.77
C ASP A 707 -7.43 -4.34 -52.00
N ASP A 708 -6.98 -5.59 -51.92
CA ASP A 708 -5.69 -6.04 -52.43
C ASP A 708 -4.52 -5.13 -51.97
N VAL A 709 -3.77 -4.52 -52.90
CA VAL A 709 -2.61 -3.67 -52.61
C VAL A 709 -3.00 -2.32 -51.97
N ASN A 710 -4.22 -1.83 -52.24
CA ASN A 710 -4.75 -0.63 -51.60
C ASN A 710 -5.15 -0.93 -50.13
N GLY A 711 -5.58 -2.16 -49.82
CA GLY A 711 -5.86 -2.61 -48.46
C GLY A 711 -4.65 -3.17 -47.68
N LEU A 712 -3.49 -3.34 -48.33
CA LEU A 712 -2.33 -4.01 -47.73
C LEU A 712 -1.52 -3.07 -46.84
N VAL A 713 -1.54 -3.31 -45.52
CA VAL A 713 -0.91 -2.44 -44.52
C VAL A 713 0.50 -2.90 -44.14
N ASN A 714 1.47 -1.99 -44.19
CA ASN A 714 2.82 -2.17 -43.65
C ASN A 714 3.14 -1.18 -42.53
N TYR A 715 3.97 -1.61 -41.58
CA TYR A 715 4.38 -0.81 -40.42
C TYR A 715 5.85 -0.39 -40.48
N TYR A 716 6.15 0.83 -40.02
CA TYR A 716 7.52 1.35 -39.95
C TYR A 716 7.71 2.46 -38.91
N PHE A 717 8.96 2.73 -38.54
CA PHE A 717 9.36 3.93 -37.77
C PHE A 717 9.92 5.00 -38.70
N THR A 718 9.62 6.27 -38.41
CA THR A 718 10.21 7.44 -39.11
C THR A 718 11.53 7.89 -38.49
N ASN A 719 11.68 7.76 -37.17
CA ASN A 719 12.89 8.18 -36.46
C ASN A 719 14.01 7.15 -36.62
N LYS A 720 15.11 7.55 -37.28
CA LYS A 720 16.28 6.69 -37.53
C LYS A 720 16.96 6.21 -36.24
N ASP A 721 16.87 6.98 -35.16
CA ASP A 721 17.48 6.62 -33.88
C ASP A 721 16.75 5.45 -33.20
N HIS A 722 15.46 5.22 -33.52
CA HIS A 722 14.72 4.09 -32.99
C HIS A 722 15.21 2.76 -33.58
N TYR A 723 15.71 2.75 -34.84
CA TYR A 723 16.37 1.59 -35.45
C TYR A 723 17.78 1.29 -34.91
N ASN A 724 18.19 1.91 -33.80
CA ASN A 724 19.34 1.46 -33.01
C ASN A 724 18.94 0.67 -31.74
N TYR A 725 17.67 0.70 -31.35
CA TYR A 725 17.16 0.06 -30.13
C TYR A 725 15.97 -0.88 -30.40
N PHE A 726 15.07 -0.50 -31.32
CA PHE A 726 13.81 -1.16 -31.66
C PHE A 726 13.76 -1.52 -33.15
N HIS A 727 13.12 -2.64 -33.46
CA HIS A 727 12.85 -3.12 -34.82
C HIS A 727 11.36 -3.39 -34.95
N ILE A 728 10.74 -2.89 -36.01
CA ILE A 728 9.35 -3.21 -36.35
C ILE A 728 9.34 -3.97 -37.66
N TYR A 729 8.69 -5.12 -37.67
CA TYR A 729 8.50 -5.91 -38.88
C TYR A 729 7.30 -5.39 -39.68
N TYR A 730 7.28 -5.67 -40.99
CA TYR A 730 6.18 -5.29 -41.88
C TYR A 730 4.81 -5.82 -41.44
N ASN A 731 4.78 -6.87 -40.61
CA ASN A 731 3.56 -7.42 -40.03
C ASN A 731 3.10 -6.73 -38.73
N GLY A 732 3.82 -5.72 -38.21
CA GLY A 732 3.43 -4.96 -37.02
C GLY A 732 4.05 -5.44 -35.71
N SER A 733 4.95 -6.44 -35.75
CA SER A 733 5.65 -6.93 -34.56
C SER A 733 6.80 -6.00 -34.16
N VAL A 734 6.82 -5.54 -32.92
CA VAL A 734 7.86 -4.65 -32.37
C VAL A 734 8.79 -5.43 -31.44
N ILE A 735 10.10 -5.37 -31.70
CA ILE A 735 11.15 -6.05 -30.93
C ILE A 735 12.17 -5.03 -30.43
N LEU A 736 12.61 -5.18 -29.19
CA LEU A 736 13.76 -4.49 -28.59
C LEU A 736 15.00 -5.36 -28.69
N TYR A 737 16.11 -4.86 -29.23
CA TYR A 737 17.37 -5.62 -29.34
C TYR A 737 18.57 -4.95 -28.65
N ASN A 738 18.46 -3.69 -28.25
CA ASN A 738 19.55 -3.01 -27.54
C ASN A 738 19.02 -2.14 -26.39
N LEU A 739 19.56 -2.36 -25.19
CA LEU A 739 19.14 -1.70 -23.95
C LEU A 739 20.14 -0.65 -23.42
N HIS A 740 21.32 -0.51 -24.04
CA HIS A 740 22.35 0.41 -23.55
C HIS A 740 21.99 1.89 -23.79
N ASN A 741 22.13 2.73 -22.74
CA ASN A 741 22.00 4.20 -22.78
C ASN A 741 20.62 4.79 -23.13
N LEU A 742 19.54 4.04 -22.99
CA LEU A 742 18.18 4.54 -23.25
C LEU A 742 17.69 5.48 -22.13
N ARG A 743 17.14 6.64 -22.51
CA ARG A 743 16.43 7.56 -21.60
C ARG A 743 14.95 7.21 -21.59
N LEU A 744 14.38 6.97 -20.41
CA LEU A 744 13.00 6.49 -20.24
C LEU A 744 12.06 7.60 -19.76
N PRO A 745 10.75 7.54 -20.12
CA PRO A 745 10.13 6.60 -21.05
C PRO A 745 10.45 6.89 -22.53
N ILE A 746 10.35 5.88 -23.38
CA ILE A 746 10.60 6.00 -24.82
C ILE A 746 9.26 6.08 -25.55
N HIS A 747 9.09 7.10 -26.37
CA HIS A 747 7.91 7.27 -27.21
C HIS A 747 8.25 6.82 -28.63
N LEU A 748 7.67 5.69 -29.05
CA LEU A 748 7.81 5.12 -30.39
C LEU A 748 6.61 5.55 -31.23
N GLU A 749 6.85 6.41 -32.22
CA GLU A 749 5.84 6.76 -33.23
C GLU A 749 5.84 5.70 -34.34
N ILE A 750 4.72 5.02 -34.49
CA ILE A 750 4.53 3.89 -35.39
C ILE A 750 3.55 4.31 -36.49
N TYR A 751 3.95 4.05 -37.73
CA TYR A 751 3.17 4.42 -38.90
C TYR A 751 2.66 3.14 -39.57
N ALA A 752 1.35 3.10 -39.83
CA ALA A 752 0.71 2.09 -40.68
C ALA A 752 0.43 2.74 -42.03
N ARG A 753 0.86 2.11 -43.11
CA ARG A 753 0.77 2.67 -44.46
C ARG A 753 0.35 1.60 -45.45
N ASP A 754 -0.64 1.94 -46.27
CA ASP A 754 -1.08 1.12 -47.39
C ASP A 754 -0.08 1.17 -48.57
N HIS A 755 -0.32 0.38 -49.62
CA HIS A 755 0.46 0.43 -50.87
C HIS A 755 -0.34 0.97 -52.05
N GLY A 756 -1.38 1.75 -51.76
CA GLY A 756 -2.35 2.12 -52.78
C GLY A 756 -1.92 3.22 -53.75
N TYR A 757 -2.56 3.24 -54.92
CA TYR A 757 -2.34 4.22 -56.00
C TYR A 757 -3.60 5.07 -56.23
N PRO A 758 -3.53 6.41 -56.43
CA PRO A 758 -2.39 7.24 -56.86
C PRO A 758 -1.44 7.71 -55.75
N LYS A 759 -1.84 7.58 -54.49
CA LYS A 759 -1.01 7.97 -53.34
C LYS A 759 -1.33 7.03 -52.18
N ALA A 760 -0.27 6.51 -51.56
CA ALA A 760 -0.40 5.75 -50.34
C ALA A 760 -0.91 6.63 -49.18
N LEU A 761 -1.84 6.12 -48.40
CA LEU A 761 -2.38 6.77 -47.21
C LEU A 761 -1.75 6.13 -45.96
N GLU A 762 -1.61 6.93 -44.91
CA GLU A 762 -0.95 6.50 -43.68
C GLU A 762 -1.66 7.06 -42.45
N SER A 763 -1.65 6.26 -41.39
CA SER A 763 -2.05 6.66 -40.04
C SER A 763 -0.87 6.46 -39.09
N LYS A 764 -0.91 7.15 -37.95
CA LYS A 764 0.15 7.10 -36.95
C LYS A 764 -0.43 6.86 -35.57
N GLU A 765 0.34 6.18 -34.74
CA GLU A 765 0.01 5.90 -33.35
C GLU A 765 1.28 5.89 -32.49
N THR A 766 1.16 6.21 -31.20
CA THR A 766 2.33 6.35 -30.32
C THR A 766 2.33 5.28 -29.24
N LEU A 767 3.36 4.43 -29.27
CA LEU A 767 3.63 3.40 -28.27
C LEU A 767 4.65 3.90 -27.24
N VAL A 768 4.37 3.77 -25.94
CA VAL A 768 5.26 4.23 -24.86
C VAL A 768 5.87 3.03 -24.14
N VAL A 769 7.20 2.91 -24.19
CA VAL A 769 7.94 1.79 -23.60
C VAL A 769 8.69 2.24 -22.34
N TYR A 770 8.46 1.53 -21.24
CA TYR A 770 9.18 1.63 -19.97
C TYR A 770 10.12 0.44 -19.81
N VAL A 771 11.30 0.66 -19.23
CA VAL A 771 12.23 -0.41 -18.88
C VAL A 771 12.40 -0.45 -17.36
N CYS A 772 12.25 -1.62 -16.76
CA CYS A 772 12.24 -1.81 -15.31
C CYS A 772 13.40 -2.74 -14.88
N ASP A 773 14.22 -2.32 -13.91
CA ASP A 773 15.43 -3.04 -13.50
C ASP A 773 15.20 -3.96 -12.27
N ILE A 774 15.58 -5.25 -12.32
CA ILE A 774 15.21 -6.29 -11.31
C ILE A 774 15.83 -6.07 -9.94
N PHE A 775 16.84 -5.22 -9.82
CA PHE A 775 17.35 -4.90 -8.49
C PHE A 775 16.36 -4.06 -7.66
N ALA A 776 15.21 -3.67 -8.23
CA ALA A 776 14.08 -3.07 -7.54
C ALA A 776 12.76 -3.79 -7.89
N GLN A 777 12.43 -4.87 -7.16
CA GLN A 777 11.20 -5.68 -7.32
C GLN A 777 9.85 -4.93 -7.12
N ASN A 778 9.84 -3.60 -7.05
CA ASN A 778 8.61 -2.78 -6.96
C ASN A 778 8.37 -1.87 -8.18
N GLU A 779 9.15 -1.98 -9.27
CA GLU A 779 8.96 -1.15 -10.47
C GLU A 779 8.24 -1.84 -11.65
N CYS A 780 7.55 -2.96 -11.43
CA CYS A 780 6.52 -3.43 -12.38
C CYS A 780 5.17 -3.53 -11.66
N PRO A 781 4.18 -2.66 -11.99
CA PRO A 781 2.89 -2.68 -11.31
C PRO A 781 2.07 -3.89 -11.76
N SER A 782 2.15 -5.01 -11.03
CA SER A 782 1.10 -6.03 -11.12
C SER A 782 -0.16 -5.47 -10.44
N ASN A 783 -1.26 -5.40 -11.21
CA ASN A 783 -2.53 -4.74 -10.88
C ASN A 783 -3.28 -5.26 -9.63
N LYS A 784 -2.69 -6.16 -8.82
CA LYS A 784 -3.39 -6.83 -7.70
C LYS A 784 -3.27 -6.10 -6.35
N LEU A 785 -2.16 -5.43 -6.04
CA LEU A 785 -1.99 -4.77 -4.73
C LEU A 785 -2.55 -3.34 -4.66
N ARG A 786 -2.64 -2.62 -5.79
CA ARG A 786 -3.25 -1.27 -5.83
C ARG A 786 -4.75 -1.32 -5.45
N ARG A 787 -5.51 -2.29 -5.96
CA ARG A 787 -6.98 -2.33 -5.80
C ARG A 787 -7.43 -2.34 -4.32
N ASN A 788 -6.74 -3.02 -3.41
CA ASN A 788 -7.18 -3.11 -2.02
C ASN A 788 -6.89 -1.84 -1.19
N PHE A 789 -5.85 -1.07 -1.54
CA PHE A 789 -5.56 0.23 -0.91
C PHE A 789 -6.42 1.38 -1.47
N TYR A 790 -6.73 1.33 -2.77
CA TYR A 790 -7.65 2.27 -3.43
C TYR A 790 -9.11 2.05 -3.01
N VAL A 791 -9.55 0.80 -2.88
CA VAL A 791 -10.88 0.46 -2.37
C VAL A 791 -11.04 0.94 -0.93
N GLY A 792 -10.03 0.82 -0.07
CA GLY A 792 -10.08 1.38 1.30
C GLY A 792 -10.25 2.91 1.35
N SER A 793 -9.52 3.63 0.48
CA SER A 793 -9.57 5.10 0.42
C SER A 793 -10.87 5.61 -0.23
N ILE A 794 -11.35 4.93 -1.27
CA ILE A 794 -12.64 5.18 -1.93
C ILE A 794 -13.80 4.81 -1.00
N ILE A 795 -13.72 3.71 -0.25
CA ILE A 795 -14.72 3.34 0.76
C ILE A 795 -14.79 4.39 1.85
N ILE A 796 -13.67 4.92 2.34
CA ILE A 796 -13.68 6.02 3.33
C ILE A 796 -14.30 7.29 2.72
N MET A 797 -13.98 7.63 1.48
CA MET A 797 -14.57 8.78 0.80
C MET A 797 -16.07 8.59 0.54
N ILE A 798 -16.50 7.39 0.13
CA ILE A 798 -17.90 6.99 -0.03
C ILE A 798 -18.61 6.98 1.32
N ILE A 799 -17.99 6.52 2.41
CA ILE A 799 -18.56 6.58 3.76
C ILE A 799 -18.72 8.04 4.20
N VAL A 800 -17.74 8.91 3.95
CA VAL A 800 -17.82 10.34 4.28
C VAL A 800 -18.88 11.03 3.42
N VAL A 801 -18.95 10.74 2.12
CA VAL A 801 -19.97 11.27 1.20
C VAL A 801 -21.36 10.74 1.54
N LEU A 802 -21.52 9.45 1.82
CA LEU A 802 -22.78 8.85 2.27
C LEU A 802 -23.17 9.37 3.66
N PHE A 803 -22.22 9.64 4.56
CA PHE A 803 -22.48 10.27 5.85
C PHE A 803 -22.93 11.73 5.68
N LEU A 804 -22.30 12.49 4.78
CA LEU A 804 -22.72 13.84 4.43
C LEU A 804 -24.07 13.86 3.72
N LEU A 805 -24.31 12.94 2.78
CA LEU A 805 -25.58 12.77 2.06
C LEU A 805 -26.69 12.30 2.99
N THR A 806 -26.44 11.41 3.95
CA THR A 806 -27.43 11.01 4.96
C THR A 806 -27.74 12.15 5.92
N ILE A 807 -26.76 12.98 6.31
CA ILE A 807 -26.99 14.22 7.05
C ILE A 807 -27.85 15.19 6.22
N ILE A 808 -27.54 15.38 4.93
CA ILE A 808 -28.28 16.24 4.01
C ILE A 808 -29.71 15.71 3.84
N MET A 809 -29.90 14.41 3.62
CA MET A 809 -31.22 13.77 3.52
C MET A 809 -31.99 13.87 4.84
N CYS A 810 -31.34 13.70 5.99
CA CYS A 810 -31.98 13.92 7.31
C CYS A 810 -32.38 15.39 7.54
N ILE A 811 -31.62 16.33 6.99
CA ILE A 811 -31.93 17.77 7.02
C ILE A 811 -33.11 18.06 6.09
N ILE A 812 -33.09 17.55 4.85
CA ILE A 812 -34.18 17.68 3.87
C ILE A 812 -35.47 17.06 4.44
N TRP A 813 -35.38 15.85 5.02
CA TRP A 813 -36.48 15.16 5.67
C TRP A 813 -37.06 15.95 6.86
N ASN A 814 -36.19 16.53 7.69
CA ASN A 814 -36.64 17.41 8.78
C ASN A 814 -37.27 18.71 8.29
N LEU A 815 -36.78 19.26 7.17
CA LEU A 815 -37.35 20.45 6.53
C LEU A 815 -38.71 20.13 5.91
N PHE A 816 -38.87 18.95 5.30
CA PHE A 816 -40.12 18.47 4.72
C PHE A 816 -41.19 18.21 5.77
N ILE A 817 -40.85 17.54 6.89
CA ILE A 817 -41.76 17.36 8.04
C ILE A 817 -42.15 18.71 8.64
N LYS A 818 -41.21 19.66 8.72
CA LYS A 818 -41.50 21.01 9.19
C LYS A 818 -42.45 21.77 8.27
N ASP A 819 -42.33 21.63 6.96
CA ASP A 819 -43.20 22.31 6.00
C ASP A 819 -44.59 21.63 5.92
N TYR A 820 -44.64 20.29 6.01
CA TYR A 820 -45.87 19.51 6.10
C TYR A 820 -46.69 19.91 7.34
N CYS A 821 -46.07 19.98 8.52
CA CYS A 821 -46.75 20.43 9.75
C CYS A 821 -46.97 21.95 9.83
N LYS A 822 -46.44 22.75 8.90
CA LYS A 822 -46.67 24.20 8.84
C LYS A 822 -47.85 24.57 7.92
N LYS A 823 -48.24 23.67 7.01
CA LYS A 823 -49.43 23.83 6.15
C LYS A 823 -50.75 23.45 6.83
N LYS A 824 -50.74 22.54 7.81
CA LYS A 824 -51.86 22.35 8.75
C LYS A 824 -51.65 23.39 9.87
N GLU A 825 -52.57 24.34 10.04
CA GLU A 825 -52.49 25.40 11.05
C GLU A 825 -52.63 24.85 12.49
N ASP A 826 -51.65 24.08 12.97
CA ASP A 826 -51.68 23.57 14.35
C ASP A 826 -50.28 23.46 14.95
N LYS A 827 -49.82 24.58 15.54
CA LYS A 827 -48.41 24.78 15.91
C LYS A 827 -47.94 24.04 17.16
N LYS A 828 -48.74 23.16 17.78
CA LYS A 828 -48.36 22.53 19.08
C LYS A 828 -48.85 21.10 19.33
N SER A 829 -49.09 20.27 18.32
CA SER A 829 -49.45 18.86 18.59
C SER A 829 -48.37 17.86 18.18
N TYR A 830 -47.91 17.07 19.16
CA TYR A 830 -47.08 15.87 18.99
C TYR A 830 -47.71 14.86 18.00
N ASN A 831 -49.01 14.98 17.71
CA ASN A 831 -49.75 14.13 16.77
C ASN A 831 -49.44 14.39 15.28
N CYS A 832 -49.02 15.61 14.87
CA CYS A 832 -48.74 15.86 13.45
C CYS A 832 -47.56 15.02 12.92
N GLN A 833 -46.56 14.75 13.76
CA GLN A 833 -45.39 13.96 13.39
C GLN A 833 -45.68 12.46 13.25
N MET A 834 -46.70 11.96 13.96
CA MET A 834 -47.15 10.56 13.87
C MET A 834 -48.10 10.34 12.69
N GLU A 835 -48.95 11.32 12.38
CA GLU A 835 -49.92 11.26 11.29
C GLU A 835 -49.27 11.41 9.91
N ALA A 836 -48.24 12.26 9.78
CA ALA A 836 -47.40 12.36 8.58
C ALA A 836 -46.64 11.05 8.26
N ARG A 837 -46.34 10.25 9.29
CA ARG A 837 -45.70 8.92 9.15
C ARG A 837 -46.70 7.81 8.78
N LYS A 838 -47.99 7.99 9.06
CA LYS A 838 -49.05 7.00 8.73
C LYS A 838 -49.62 7.17 7.32
N ASN A 839 -49.74 8.41 6.83
CA ASN A 839 -50.39 8.70 5.54
C ASN A 839 -49.52 8.40 4.29
N LEU A 840 -48.30 7.89 4.47
CA LEU A 840 -47.37 7.51 3.38
C LEU A 840 -47.30 5.99 3.15
N ILE A 841 -48.12 5.19 3.87
CA ILE A 841 -48.15 3.72 3.75
C ILE A 841 -49.46 3.24 3.09
N VAL A 842 -50.34 4.13 2.63
CA VAL A 842 -51.62 3.74 2.02
C VAL A 842 -51.83 4.47 0.69
N SER A 843 -51.17 3.97 -0.36
CA SER A 843 -51.69 3.97 -1.72
C SER A 843 -50.97 2.88 -2.49
N ASP A 844 -51.52 1.67 -2.46
CA ASP A 844 -51.55 0.75 -3.60
C ASP A 844 -52.40 -0.46 -3.21
N SER A 845 -53.67 -0.37 -3.57
CA SER A 845 -54.54 -1.53 -3.74
C SER A 845 -54.96 -1.54 -5.19
N LEU A 846 -54.39 -2.45 -6.00
CA LEU A 846 -55.06 -3.18 -7.08
C LEU A 846 -54.06 -4.16 -7.73
N TYR A 847 -54.38 -5.45 -7.57
CA TYR A 847 -53.96 -6.64 -8.33
C TYR A 847 -52.64 -7.38 -8.01
N ASP A 848 -52.82 -8.44 -7.19
CA ASP A 848 -52.33 -9.83 -7.33
C ASP A 848 -52.13 -10.29 -8.80
N GLU A 849 -51.30 -11.26 -9.21
CA GLU A 849 -50.67 -12.46 -8.63
C GLU A 849 -49.53 -12.84 -9.64
N SER A 850 -48.28 -13.18 -9.33
CA SER A 850 -47.83 -14.48 -8.82
C SER A 850 -46.27 -14.57 -8.83
N GLN A 851 -45.70 -15.20 -7.79
CA GLN A 851 -44.32 -15.72 -7.59
C GLN A 851 -43.12 -14.73 -7.52
N SER A 852 -42.12 -14.83 -6.63
CA SER A 852 -41.88 -15.59 -5.39
C SER A 852 -40.64 -14.98 -4.67
N ILE A 853 -40.64 -15.05 -3.33
CA ILE A 853 -39.49 -15.10 -2.40
C ILE A 853 -38.69 -13.79 -2.12
N TYR A 854 -38.55 -13.51 -0.81
CA TYR A 854 -37.76 -12.48 -0.08
C TYR A 854 -38.39 -11.10 0.17
N GLY A 855 -39.29 -11.06 1.16
CA GLY A 855 -39.69 -9.82 1.84
C GLY A 855 -39.55 -9.92 3.35
N ASN A 856 -38.40 -9.49 3.90
CA ASN A 856 -38.30 -9.00 5.28
C ASN A 856 -36.92 -8.38 5.55
N HIS A 857 -36.86 -7.05 5.74
CA HIS A 857 -36.10 -6.35 6.79
C HIS A 857 -35.94 -4.84 6.48
N TYR A 858 -36.89 -4.02 6.90
CA TYR A 858 -36.66 -2.57 7.08
C TYR A 858 -37.41 -2.04 8.32
N SER A 859 -36.94 -2.40 9.51
CA SER A 859 -37.28 -1.68 10.74
C SER A 859 -36.29 -1.97 11.89
N LYS A 860 -35.02 -1.58 11.76
CA LYS A 860 -34.04 -1.49 12.88
C LYS A 860 -32.83 -0.62 12.47
N CYS A 861 -32.94 0.71 12.54
CA CYS A 861 -31.86 1.63 12.12
C CYS A 861 -31.25 2.49 13.25
N ALA A 862 -31.21 1.98 14.49
CA ALA A 862 -30.56 2.71 15.59
C ALA A 862 -29.76 1.84 16.58
N ALA A 863 -29.52 0.55 16.30
CA ALA A 863 -28.91 -0.36 17.30
C ALA A 863 -27.76 -1.25 16.79
N VAL A 864 -27.19 -1.05 15.59
CA VAL A 864 -26.15 -1.95 15.05
C VAL A 864 -24.74 -1.35 14.96
N LEU A 865 -24.56 -0.05 15.25
CA LEU A 865 -23.22 0.58 15.17
C LEU A 865 -22.41 0.60 16.47
N LEU A 866 -22.86 -0.08 17.53
CA LEU A 866 -22.13 -0.17 18.81
C LEU A 866 -21.94 -1.59 19.36
N PHE A 867 -22.14 -2.66 18.57
CA PHE A 867 -22.04 -4.03 19.12
C PHE A 867 -21.23 -5.07 18.32
N ASN A 868 -20.58 -4.72 17.19
CA ASN A 868 -19.82 -5.69 16.37
C ASN A 868 -18.30 -5.42 16.28
N LEU A 869 -17.69 -4.88 17.34
CA LEU A 869 -16.21 -4.80 17.48
C LEU A 869 -15.69 -5.47 18.77
N ALA A 870 -16.44 -6.41 19.32
CA ALA A 870 -15.96 -7.25 20.41
C ALA A 870 -16.53 -8.65 20.28
N THR A 871 -15.82 -9.55 19.59
CA THR A 871 -15.61 -10.96 19.97
C THR A 871 -14.73 -11.69 18.94
N ASN A 872 -13.77 -12.46 19.48
CA ASN A 872 -12.86 -13.44 18.86
C ASN A 872 -11.58 -12.84 18.23
N HIS A 873 -10.37 -12.94 18.81
CA HIS A 873 -9.78 -14.00 19.63
C HIS A 873 -8.69 -13.49 20.62
N ARG A 874 -8.75 -14.04 21.85
CA ARG A 874 -7.71 -14.35 22.86
C ARG A 874 -6.37 -13.58 22.88
N TYR A 875 -6.06 -12.90 23.99
CA TYR A 875 -5.12 -13.40 25.01
C TYR A 875 -5.31 -12.69 26.38
N ARG A 876 -4.95 -13.44 27.44
CA ARG A 876 -4.75 -13.01 28.85
C ARG A 876 -3.80 -11.78 28.86
N SER A 877 -3.86 -10.77 29.72
CA SER A 877 -3.99 -10.65 31.18
C SER A 877 -4.17 -9.14 31.43
N PHE A 878 -4.99 -8.66 32.35
CA PHE A 878 -4.52 -8.13 33.64
C PHE A 878 -5.75 -7.83 34.50
N GLY A 879 -5.79 -8.39 35.70
CA GLY A 879 -6.82 -8.12 36.67
C GLY A 879 -6.55 -6.82 37.41
N LEU A 880 -7.53 -5.91 37.41
CA LEU A 880 -7.90 -5.10 38.57
C LEU A 880 -9.31 -4.54 38.33
N LEU A 881 -10.18 -4.61 39.33
CA LEU A 881 -11.61 -4.20 39.38
C LEU A 881 -12.64 -5.34 39.28
N LYS A 882 -12.50 -6.31 40.19
CA LYS A 882 -13.61 -7.16 40.64
C LYS A 882 -13.87 -6.80 42.10
N ASN A 883 -14.74 -5.80 42.37
CA ASN A 883 -15.36 -5.55 43.70
C ASN A 883 -16.40 -4.41 43.73
N VAL A 884 -17.33 -4.29 42.76
CA VAL A 884 -18.50 -3.37 42.92
C VAL A 884 -19.81 -3.95 42.35
N GLN A 885 -19.99 -5.28 42.36
CA GLN A 885 -21.28 -5.90 42.00
C GLN A 885 -21.87 -6.72 43.15
N LEU A 886 -22.01 -6.08 44.30
CA LEU A 886 -22.74 -6.61 45.46
C LEU A 886 -23.35 -5.48 46.29
N ALA A 887 -24.19 -4.67 45.64
CA ALA A 887 -25.21 -3.84 46.30
C ALA A 887 -26.27 -3.49 45.26
N PHE A 888 -27.53 -3.44 45.68
CA PHE A 888 -28.74 -3.22 44.85
C PHE A 888 -29.32 -4.44 44.12
N LYS A 889 -29.67 -5.45 44.92
CA LYS A 889 -30.86 -6.25 44.65
C LYS A 889 -31.62 -6.52 45.96
N ARG A 890 -32.50 -5.58 46.34
CA ARG A 890 -33.71 -5.78 47.17
C ARG A 890 -34.33 -4.43 47.54
N SER A 891 -35.52 -4.16 47.01
CA SER A 891 -36.65 -3.51 47.71
C SER A 891 -37.65 -2.96 46.69
N SER A 892 -38.72 -3.70 46.49
CA SER A 892 -39.98 -3.25 45.92
C SER A 892 -40.75 -2.40 46.93
N ALA A 893 -40.96 -1.11 46.66
CA ALA A 893 -42.03 -0.32 47.25
C ALA A 893 -42.30 0.94 46.41
N THR A 894 -43.56 1.10 46.00
CA THR A 894 -44.26 2.36 45.65
C THR A 894 -43.44 3.50 45.05
N ILE A 895 -43.62 3.74 43.74
CA ILE A 895 -43.12 4.91 43.00
C ILE A 895 -43.88 6.17 43.48
N PRO A 896 -43.21 7.19 44.07
CA PRO A 896 -43.77 8.52 44.12
C PRO A 896 -43.56 9.23 42.78
N VAL A 897 -44.58 9.96 42.35
CA VAL A 897 -44.55 10.82 41.16
C VAL A 897 -43.34 11.76 41.24
N ALA A 898 -42.44 11.67 40.25
CA ALA A 898 -41.26 12.52 40.17
C ALA A 898 -41.66 14.00 39.99
N PRO A 899 -40.93 14.95 40.60
CA PRO A 899 -41.22 16.36 40.43
C PRO A 899 -40.92 16.81 39.00
N VAL A 900 -41.82 17.63 38.46
CA VAL A 900 -41.67 18.33 37.19
C VAL A 900 -40.33 19.08 37.20
N ARG A 901 -39.38 18.67 36.36
CA ARG A 901 -38.11 19.40 36.15
C ARG A 901 -38.44 20.79 35.63
N THR A 902 -38.17 21.81 36.44
CA THR A 902 -38.20 23.21 36.01
C THR A 902 -37.17 23.43 34.89
N PRO A 903 -37.49 24.21 33.84
CA PRO A 903 -36.54 24.55 32.78
C PRO A 903 -35.33 25.29 33.37
N LEU A 904 -34.12 24.90 32.96
CA LEU A 904 -32.91 25.65 33.29
C LEU A 904 -33.09 27.13 32.89
N PRO A 905 -32.68 28.09 33.74
CA PRO A 905 -32.78 29.51 33.41
C PRO A 905 -32.02 29.83 32.14
N PRO A 906 -32.51 30.77 31.30
CA PRO A 906 -31.84 31.14 30.06
C PRO A 906 -30.44 31.69 30.36
N LEU A 907 -29.43 31.14 29.65
CA LEU A 907 -28.03 31.60 29.72
C LEU A 907 -27.95 33.13 29.65
N SER A 908 -27.21 33.73 30.59
CA SER A 908 -26.96 35.17 30.62
C SER A 908 -26.28 35.65 29.33
N ALA A 909 -26.51 36.91 28.95
CA ALA A 909 -25.95 37.49 27.73
C ALA A 909 -24.41 37.37 27.69
N GLY A 910 -23.75 37.59 28.83
CA GLY A 910 -22.29 37.43 28.95
C GLY A 910 -21.81 35.98 28.79
N ALA A 911 -22.57 34.99 29.28
CA ALA A 911 -22.23 33.58 29.07
C ALA A 911 -22.33 33.17 27.59
N LYS A 912 -23.38 33.62 26.89
CA LYS A 912 -23.52 33.40 25.43
C LYS A 912 -22.37 34.03 24.66
N GLN A 913 -22.00 35.27 24.98
CA GLN A 913 -20.90 35.96 24.31
C GLN A 913 -19.56 35.23 24.50
N ARG A 914 -19.26 34.76 25.72
CA ARG A 914 -18.02 33.98 25.99
C ARG A 914 -17.96 32.67 25.19
N ILE A 915 -19.07 31.92 25.12
CA ILE A 915 -19.14 30.68 24.32
C ILE A 915 -18.97 31.01 22.83
N GLY A 916 -19.63 32.06 22.35
CA GLY A 916 -19.53 32.49 20.96
C GLY A 916 -18.11 32.92 20.56
N LEU A 917 -17.43 33.71 21.41
CA LEU A 917 -16.06 34.16 21.18
C LEU A 917 -15.07 32.99 21.19
N TRP A 918 -15.22 32.05 22.13
CA TRP A 918 -14.40 30.84 22.18
C TRP A 918 -14.52 29.99 20.89
N LEU A 919 -15.74 29.77 20.40
CA LEU A 919 -15.96 29.06 19.14
C LEU A 919 -15.39 29.83 17.94
N ALA A 920 -15.54 31.15 17.90
CA ALA A 920 -14.97 31.99 16.85
C ALA A 920 -13.43 31.94 16.87
N TRP A 921 -12.83 31.98 18.06
CA TRP A 921 -11.39 31.87 18.23
C TRP A 921 -10.86 30.50 17.80
N THR A 922 -11.54 29.42 18.18
CA THR A 922 -11.20 28.06 17.72
C THR A 922 -11.33 27.93 16.21
N ALA A 923 -12.36 28.53 15.60
CA ALA A 923 -12.50 28.60 14.15
C ALA A 923 -11.33 29.37 13.51
N GLY A 924 -10.92 30.50 14.08
CA GLY A 924 -9.75 31.26 13.65
C GLY A 924 -8.45 30.47 13.71
N MET A 925 -8.23 29.71 14.79
CA MET A 925 -7.08 28.82 14.89
C MET A 925 -7.15 27.68 13.87
N THR A 926 -8.33 27.11 13.62
CA THR A 926 -8.53 26.09 12.57
C THR A 926 -8.20 26.66 11.18
N ALA A 927 -8.61 27.90 10.89
CA ALA A 927 -8.22 28.60 9.66
C ALA A 927 -6.70 28.81 9.57
N GLY A 928 -6.05 29.18 10.67
CA GLY A 928 -4.58 29.27 10.74
C GLY A 928 -3.91 27.93 10.44
N ALA A 929 -4.43 26.82 10.98
CA ALA A 929 -3.92 25.48 10.71
C ALA A 929 -4.00 25.14 9.21
N VAL A 930 -5.12 25.47 8.57
CA VAL A 930 -5.30 25.27 7.12
C VAL A 930 -4.24 26.06 6.33
N VAL A 931 -4.00 27.33 6.65
CA VAL A 931 -3.00 28.15 5.94
C VAL A 931 -1.57 27.64 6.16
N ILE A 932 -1.20 27.33 7.40
CA ILE A 932 0.13 26.79 7.73
C ILE A 932 0.33 25.40 7.08
N GLY A 933 -0.70 24.56 7.06
CA GLY A 933 -0.68 23.28 6.36
C GLY A 933 -0.52 23.43 4.85
N GLY A 934 -1.17 24.43 4.25
CA GLY A 934 -0.96 24.82 2.85
C GLY A 934 0.48 25.23 2.56
N LEU A 935 1.06 26.07 3.40
CA LEU A 935 2.47 26.44 3.31
C LEU A 935 3.40 25.23 3.45
N THR A 936 3.10 24.32 4.38
CA THR A 936 3.87 23.08 4.59
C THR A 936 3.87 22.20 3.33
N ARG A 937 2.74 22.14 2.59
CA ARG A 937 2.67 21.41 1.31
C ARG A 937 3.41 22.13 0.17
N LEU A 938 3.21 23.44 0.04
CA LEU A 938 3.81 24.25 -1.04
C LEU A 938 5.33 24.42 -0.90
N THR A 939 5.86 24.23 0.29
CA THR A 939 7.31 24.23 0.58
C THR A 939 7.89 22.83 0.68
N GLU A 940 7.11 21.80 0.30
CA GLU A 940 7.51 20.38 0.35
C GLU A 940 8.10 19.96 1.70
N SER A 941 7.58 20.54 2.77
CA SER A 941 8.08 20.32 4.13
C SER A 941 7.36 19.20 4.86
N GLY A 942 6.31 18.63 4.26
CA GLY A 942 5.35 17.75 4.93
C GLY A 942 5.89 16.36 5.32
N LEU A 943 7.08 15.98 4.89
CA LEU A 943 7.74 14.72 5.23
C LEU A 943 9.07 14.92 5.98
N SER A 944 9.37 16.15 6.40
CA SER A 944 10.62 16.52 7.07
C SER A 944 10.74 16.03 8.51
N MET A 945 9.61 15.81 9.20
CA MET A 945 9.54 15.24 10.55
C MET A 945 9.12 13.76 10.51
N THR A 946 10.10 12.87 10.59
CA THR A 946 9.91 11.43 10.34
C THR A 946 9.37 10.67 11.57
N ASN A 947 9.48 11.27 12.76
CA ASN A 947 9.01 10.71 14.02
C ASN A 947 7.64 11.27 14.46
N TRP A 948 6.88 10.42 15.17
CA TRP A 948 5.53 10.70 15.65
C TRP A 948 5.34 10.23 17.10
N HIS A 949 6.23 10.62 18.00
CA HIS A 949 6.03 10.45 19.43
C HIS A 949 5.05 11.52 19.95
N TRP A 950 3.96 11.06 20.56
CA TRP A 950 2.84 11.93 20.95
C TRP A 950 3.22 12.99 22.00
N LEU A 951 4.26 12.78 22.81
CA LEU A 951 4.70 13.72 23.86
C LEU A 951 6.17 14.16 23.71
N ASN A 952 7.05 13.31 23.19
CA ASN A 952 8.48 13.59 23.15
C ASN A 952 8.86 14.60 22.04
N ASP A 953 8.07 14.69 20.97
CA ASP A 953 8.37 15.55 19.81
C ASP A 953 7.80 16.97 19.95
N MET A 954 7.48 17.41 21.17
CA MET A 954 6.96 18.77 21.43
C MET A 954 8.04 19.86 21.41
N ASN A 955 9.31 19.48 21.54
CA ASN A 955 10.44 20.40 21.48
C ASN A 955 11.27 20.07 20.23
N PRO A 956 11.65 21.07 19.41
CA PRO A 956 12.59 20.84 18.32
C PRO A 956 13.98 20.53 18.90
N PRO A 957 14.88 19.87 18.12
CA PRO A 957 16.26 19.64 18.54
C PRO A 957 16.94 20.93 18.99
N ARG A 958 17.69 20.87 20.11
CA ARG A 958 18.31 22.06 20.74
C ARG A 958 19.83 22.09 20.62
N THR A 959 20.47 20.94 20.49
CA THR A 959 21.92 20.84 20.32
C THR A 959 22.28 20.54 18.87
N THR A 960 23.51 20.87 18.48
CA THR A 960 24.00 20.62 17.11
C THR A 960 24.01 19.13 16.81
N GLU A 961 24.38 18.30 17.79
CA GLU A 961 24.41 16.84 17.66
C GLU A 961 23.00 16.27 17.43
N ALA A 962 22.00 16.80 18.12
CA ALA A 962 20.61 16.37 17.95
C ALA A 962 20.04 16.78 16.58
N TRP A 963 20.41 17.97 16.07
CA TRP A 963 20.06 18.37 14.70
C TRP A 963 20.72 17.48 13.65
N GLN A 964 21.99 17.11 13.86
CA GLN A 964 22.70 16.22 12.95
C GLN A 964 22.06 14.83 12.95
N ALA A 965 21.71 14.29 14.11
CA ALA A 965 21.04 12.99 14.22
C ALA A 965 19.68 12.95 13.50
N GLU A 966 18.85 13.99 13.65
CA GLU A 966 17.56 14.07 12.95
C GLU A 966 17.74 14.26 11.44
N PHE A 967 18.77 15.01 11.02
CA PHE A 967 19.09 15.16 9.60
C PHE A 967 19.60 13.87 8.98
N GLU A 968 20.54 13.16 9.62
CA GLU A 968 20.98 11.82 9.18
C GLU A 968 19.80 10.84 9.12
N ARG A 969 18.83 10.97 10.03
CA ARG A 969 17.59 10.19 9.97
C ARG A 969 16.78 10.53 8.71
N TYR A 970 16.59 11.82 8.42
CA TYR A 970 15.89 12.30 7.21
C TYR A 970 16.54 11.79 5.92
N LYS A 971 17.88 11.65 5.89
CA LYS A 971 18.60 11.11 4.73
C LYS A 971 18.21 9.68 4.33
N ASN A 972 17.69 8.89 5.28
CA ASN A 972 17.24 7.53 5.01
C ASN A 972 15.85 7.46 4.35
N PHE A 973 15.20 8.60 4.13
CA PHE A 973 13.85 8.66 3.56
C PHE A 973 13.86 9.03 2.07
N PRO A 974 12.87 8.56 1.30
CA PRO A 974 12.88 8.70 -0.16
C PRO A 974 12.87 10.17 -0.63
N GLU A 975 12.28 11.09 0.13
CA GLU A 975 12.25 12.52 -0.22
C GLU A 975 13.66 13.12 -0.29
N TYR A 976 14.54 12.75 0.64
CA TYR A 976 15.95 13.14 0.59
C TYR A 976 16.68 12.47 -0.58
N GLU A 977 16.46 11.17 -0.78
CA GLU A 977 17.10 10.42 -1.86
C GLU A 977 16.68 10.87 -3.27
N GLN A 978 15.55 11.57 -3.43
CA GLN A 978 15.02 11.89 -4.76
C GLN A 978 15.04 13.39 -5.07
N MET A 979 14.69 14.23 -4.09
CA MET A 979 14.50 15.67 -4.31
C MET A 979 15.53 16.52 -3.58
N ASN A 980 16.05 16.05 -2.44
CA ASN A 980 16.86 16.86 -1.52
C ASN A 980 18.30 16.34 -1.29
N ARG A 981 18.88 15.55 -2.21
CA ARG A 981 20.22 14.93 -2.03
C ARG A 981 21.34 15.91 -1.70
N GLU A 982 21.26 17.13 -2.24
CA GLU A 982 22.28 18.17 -2.04
C GLU A 982 21.93 19.13 -0.89
N MET A 983 20.84 18.88 -0.16
CA MET A 983 20.35 19.78 0.89
C MET A 983 21.34 19.86 2.06
N THR A 984 21.54 21.08 2.54
CA THR A 984 22.34 21.37 3.74
C THR A 984 21.52 21.26 5.03
N LEU A 985 22.19 21.12 6.18
CA LEU A 985 21.51 21.08 7.49
C LEU A 985 20.67 22.34 7.75
N ASP A 986 21.12 23.51 7.30
CA ASP A 986 20.40 24.77 7.52
C ASP A 986 19.16 24.90 6.61
N GLU A 987 19.18 24.27 5.44
CA GLU A 987 17.98 24.13 4.59
C GLU A 987 17.00 23.12 5.18
N PHE A 988 17.49 21.98 5.69
CA PHE A 988 16.67 21.00 6.40
C PHE A 988 15.95 21.61 7.62
N LYS A 989 16.64 22.44 8.42
CA LYS A 989 16.02 23.16 9.55
C LYS A 989 14.81 23.99 9.12
N LYS A 990 14.85 24.63 7.95
CA LYS A 990 13.75 25.48 7.46
C LYS A 990 12.49 24.65 7.20
N ILE A 991 12.61 23.53 6.49
CA ILE A 991 11.47 22.64 6.20
C ILE A 991 10.97 21.95 7.48
N TYR A 992 11.88 21.53 8.37
CA TYR A 992 11.54 20.95 9.66
C TYR A 992 10.72 21.92 10.52
N TYR A 993 11.14 23.18 10.63
CA TYR A 993 10.42 24.18 11.42
C TYR A 993 9.02 24.48 10.85
N MET A 994 8.84 24.40 9.53
CA MET A 994 7.53 24.58 8.90
C MET A 994 6.56 23.48 9.33
N GLU A 995 6.99 22.22 9.24
CA GLU A 995 6.16 21.09 9.66
C GLU A 995 5.92 21.09 11.18
N PHE A 996 6.95 21.39 11.97
CA PHE A 996 6.84 21.54 13.41
C PHE A 996 5.81 22.61 13.79
N ALA A 997 5.84 23.78 13.14
CA ALA A 997 4.89 24.86 13.38
C ALA A 997 3.45 24.40 13.09
N HIS A 998 3.22 23.69 11.99
CA HIS A 998 1.90 23.15 11.66
C HIS A 998 1.39 22.16 12.74
N ARG A 999 2.22 21.20 13.15
CA ARG A 999 1.89 20.19 14.16
C ARG A 999 1.59 20.83 15.52
N MET A 1000 2.41 21.80 15.94
CA MET A 1000 2.20 22.52 17.20
C MET A 1000 0.94 23.39 17.18
N TRP A 1001 0.66 24.04 16.05
CA TRP A 1001 -0.56 24.84 15.89
C TRP A 1001 -1.84 23.97 15.99
N GLY A 1002 -1.82 22.77 15.40
CA GLY A 1002 -2.90 21.80 15.55
C GLY A 1002 -3.14 21.37 17.00
N ARG A 1003 -2.06 21.06 17.75
CA ARG A 1003 -2.14 20.71 19.18
C ARG A 1003 -2.66 21.87 20.03
N ALA A 1004 -2.16 23.08 19.80
CA ALA A 1004 -2.62 24.29 20.47
C ALA A 1004 -4.13 24.51 20.23
N THR A 1005 -4.59 24.30 18.99
CA THR A 1005 -6.02 24.38 18.64
C THR A 1005 -6.85 23.38 19.46
N GLY A 1006 -6.38 22.13 19.60
CA GLY A 1006 -7.02 21.11 20.42
C GLY A 1006 -7.13 21.50 21.90
N LEU A 1007 -6.06 22.05 22.48
CA LEU A 1007 -6.05 22.51 23.88
C LEU A 1007 -6.99 23.70 24.10
N VAL A 1008 -6.95 24.69 23.20
CA VAL A 1008 -7.80 25.89 23.23
C VAL A 1008 -9.28 25.54 23.02
N PHE A 1009 -9.57 24.44 22.34
CA PHE A 1009 -10.93 23.90 22.30
C PHE A 1009 -11.30 23.15 23.59
N ALA A 1010 -10.50 22.17 23.98
CA ALA A 1010 -10.84 21.23 25.05
C ALA A 1010 -10.95 21.89 26.43
N PHE A 1011 -10.01 22.77 26.80
CA PHE A 1011 -10.00 23.36 28.14
C PHE A 1011 -11.24 24.23 28.41
N PRO A 1012 -11.60 25.24 27.59
CA PRO A 1012 -12.83 25.99 27.78
C PRO A 1012 -14.10 25.13 27.63
N ALA A 1013 -14.10 24.12 26.74
CA ALA A 1013 -15.21 23.19 26.62
C ALA A 1013 -15.50 22.46 27.94
N LEU A 1014 -14.47 21.93 28.60
CA LEU A 1014 -14.58 21.27 29.90
C LEU A 1014 -15.08 22.23 30.99
N VAL A 1015 -14.54 23.47 31.03
CA VAL A 1015 -14.97 24.49 31.99
C VAL A 1015 -16.45 24.86 31.79
N PHE A 1016 -16.89 25.09 30.56
CA PHE A 1016 -18.30 25.40 30.27
C PHE A 1016 -19.23 24.21 30.53
N TRP A 1017 -18.76 22.99 30.28
CA TRP A 1017 -19.51 21.77 30.57
C TRP A 1017 -19.69 21.57 32.08
N TYR A 1018 -18.61 21.69 32.85
CA TYR A 1018 -18.62 21.57 34.32
C TYR A 1018 -19.51 22.64 34.97
N ARG A 1019 -19.47 23.87 34.45
CA ARG A 1019 -20.32 24.98 34.93
C ARG A 1019 -21.79 24.88 34.45
N GLY A 1020 -22.18 23.81 33.76
CA GLY A 1020 -23.56 23.61 33.30
C GLY A 1020 -24.03 24.62 32.24
N LEU A 1021 -23.11 25.28 31.53
CA LEU A 1021 -23.42 26.34 30.57
C LEU A 1021 -23.84 25.82 29.19
N PHE A 1022 -23.82 24.50 28.96
CA PHE A 1022 -24.24 23.88 27.71
C PHE A 1022 -25.62 23.23 27.82
N ASP A 1023 -26.49 23.57 26.86
CA ASP A 1023 -27.72 22.82 26.62
C ASP A 1023 -27.40 21.44 25.98
N ARG A 1024 -28.39 20.53 25.96
CA ARG A 1024 -28.20 19.17 25.43
C ARG A 1024 -27.71 19.16 23.98
N ALA A 1025 -28.18 20.10 23.16
CA ALA A 1025 -27.78 20.19 21.75
C ALA A 1025 -26.32 20.66 21.60
N MET A 1026 -25.88 21.59 22.43
CA MET A 1026 -24.52 22.12 22.45
C MET A 1026 -23.53 21.07 22.95
N LYS A 1027 -23.88 20.27 23.97
CA LYS A 1027 -23.05 19.14 24.43
C LYS A 1027 -22.72 18.17 23.30
N ILE A 1028 -23.74 17.76 22.53
CA ILE A 1028 -23.55 16.87 21.37
C ILE A 1028 -22.62 17.51 20.33
N ARG A 1029 -22.83 18.79 20.00
CA ARG A 1029 -22.00 19.50 19.00
C ARG A 1029 -20.54 19.64 19.45
N VAL A 1030 -20.30 19.93 20.73
CA VAL A 1030 -18.95 19.99 21.29
C VAL A 1030 -18.25 18.64 21.22
N CYS A 1031 -18.95 17.53 21.49
CA CYS A 1031 -18.40 16.19 21.28
C CYS A 1031 -18.06 15.93 19.80
N ILE A 1032 -18.93 16.34 18.86
CA ILE A 1032 -18.67 16.20 17.42
C ILE A 1032 -17.43 17.03 17.01
N PHE A 1033 -17.32 18.28 17.46
CA PHE A 1033 -16.16 19.12 17.14
C PHE A 1033 -14.88 18.57 17.77
N GLY A 1034 -14.92 18.09 19.01
CA GLY A 1034 -13.79 17.43 19.66
C GLY A 1034 -13.34 16.18 18.89
N GLY A 1035 -14.30 15.36 18.44
CA GLY A 1035 -14.03 14.21 17.58
C GLY A 1035 -13.39 14.61 16.25
N LEU A 1036 -13.92 15.64 15.57
CA LEU A 1036 -13.35 16.15 14.32
C LEU A 1036 -11.92 16.69 14.50
N ILE A 1037 -11.61 17.37 15.62
CA ILE A 1037 -10.25 17.81 15.95
C ILE A 1037 -9.32 16.61 16.15
N ALA A 1038 -9.76 15.56 16.85
CA ALA A 1038 -8.96 14.34 17.00
C ALA A 1038 -8.71 13.65 15.65
N VAL A 1039 -9.74 13.61 14.79
CA VAL A 1039 -9.63 13.08 13.41
C VAL A 1039 -8.65 13.90 12.58
N GLN A 1040 -8.56 15.22 12.75
CA GLN A 1040 -7.52 16.02 12.07
C GLN A 1040 -6.10 15.52 12.40
N GLY A 1041 -5.81 15.28 13.67
CA GLY A 1041 -4.51 14.75 14.09
C GLY A 1041 -4.23 13.36 13.51
N ALA A 1042 -5.22 12.47 13.54
CA ALA A 1042 -5.09 11.11 12.99
C ALA A 1042 -4.92 11.10 11.45
N LEU A 1043 -5.70 11.92 10.73
CA LEU A 1043 -5.56 12.08 9.28
C LEU A 1043 -4.22 12.71 8.91
N GLY A 1044 -3.75 13.70 9.67
CA GLY A 1044 -2.41 14.29 9.46
C GLY A 1044 -1.29 13.26 9.61
N TRP A 1045 -1.33 12.41 10.65
CA TRP A 1045 -0.40 11.29 10.81
C TRP A 1045 -0.48 10.30 9.65
N TYR A 1046 -1.69 9.87 9.29
CA TYR A 1046 -1.92 8.93 8.19
C TYR A 1046 -1.44 9.47 6.83
N MET A 1047 -1.59 10.78 6.63
CA MET A 1047 -1.15 11.51 5.45
C MET A 1047 0.37 11.58 5.33
N VAL A 1048 1.09 11.91 6.42
CA VAL A 1048 2.56 11.96 6.43
C VAL A 1048 3.16 10.55 6.34
N LYS A 1049 2.60 9.57 7.06
CA LYS A 1049 3.08 8.18 7.02
C LYS A 1049 3.11 7.57 5.61
N SER A 1050 2.20 8.00 4.71
CA SER A 1050 2.23 7.56 3.30
C SER A 1050 3.47 8.00 2.52
N GLY A 1051 4.18 9.06 2.92
CA GLY A 1051 5.33 9.55 2.17
C GLY A 1051 6.68 9.04 2.69
N LEU A 1052 6.68 8.29 3.81
CA LEU A 1052 7.91 7.90 4.52
C LEU A 1052 8.46 6.52 4.13
N HIS A 1053 7.78 5.73 3.29
CA HIS A 1053 8.24 4.39 2.91
C HIS A 1053 8.41 4.28 1.39
N LYS A 1054 9.47 3.58 0.95
CA LYS A 1054 9.75 3.33 -0.48
C LYS A 1054 8.61 2.56 -1.16
N GLU A 1055 7.89 1.73 -0.41
CA GLU A 1055 6.72 0.98 -0.88
C GLU A 1055 5.47 1.85 -1.11
N THR A 1056 5.44 3.09 -0.60
CA THR A 1056 4.28 3.98 -0.66
C THR A 1056 4.50 5.20 -1.56
N LEU A 1057 5.56 5.18 -2.37
CA LEU A 1057 5.87 6.23 -3.36
C LEU A 1057 4.80 6.31 -4.44
N ILE A 1058 4.47 7.54 -4.84
CA ILE A 1058 3.50 7.82 -5.90
C ILE A 1058 4.33 8.20 -7.12
N ASP A 1059 4.25 7.39 -8.18
CA ASP A 1059 5.00 7.56 -9.43
C ASP A 1059 6.51 7.71 -9.20
N GLY A 1060 7.05 6.90 -8.28
CA GLY A 1060 8.46 6.93 -7.91
C GLY A 1060 8.89 8.14 -7.10
N ARG A 1061 7.98 9.07 -6.76
CA ARG A 1061 8.25 10.26 -5.94
C ARG A 1061 7.75 10.12 -4.50
N ALA A 1062 8.55 10.61 -3.56
CA ALA A 1062 8.17 10.79 -2.16
C ALA A 1062 7.15 11.92 -2.03
N SER A 1063 5.87 11.59 -2.10
CA SER A 1063 4.80 12.58 -1.98
C SER A 1063 3.64 12.05 -1.16
N VAL A 1064 2.86 12.99 -0.63
CA VAL A 1064 1.65 12.69 0.12
C VAL A 1064 0.51 12.41 -0.86
N SER A 1065 -0.25 11.33 -0.62
CA SER A 1065 -1.43 10.99 -1.43
C SER A 1065 -2.43 12.15 -1.57
N PRO A 1066 -2.78 12.56 -2.80
CA PRO A 1066 -3.76 13.62 -3.05
C PRO A 1066 -5.11 13.36 -2.40
N TYR A 1067 -5.53 12.09 -2.31
CA TYR A 1067 -6.76 11.68 -1.63
C TYR A 1067 -6.72 11.94 -0.13
N ARG A 1068 -5.60 11.65 0.53
CA ARG A 1068 -5.43 11.86 1.97
C ARG A 1068 -5.36 13.36 2.28
N LEU A 1069 -4.67 14.12 1.43
CA LEU A 1069 -4.64 15.58 1.49
C LEU A 1069 -6.05 16.18 1.34
N ALA A 1070 -6.82 15.75 0.34
CA ALA A 1070 -8.19 16.20 0.13
C ALA A 1070 -9.12 15.86 1.30
N ALA A 1071 -8.99 14.66 1.88
CA ALA A 1071 -9.75 14.26 3.06
C ALA A 1071 -9.38 15.10 4.30
N HIS A 1072 -8.09 15.34 4.53
CA HIS A 1072 -7.60 16.17 5.63
C HIS A 1072 -8.09 17.62 5.50
N LEU A 1073 -7.90 18.26 4.34
CA LEU A 1073 -8.36 19.62 4.08
C LEU A 1073 -9.90 19.72 4.15
N GLY A 1074 -10.63 18.81 3.49
CA GLY A 1074 -12.10 18.83 3.45
C GLY A 1074 -12.72 18.72 4.84
N THR A 1075 -12.19 17.84 5.69
CA THR A 1075 -12.66 17.69 7.07
C THR A 1075 -12.33 18.91 7.95
N ALA A 1076 -11.21 19.60 7.70
CA ALA A 1076 -10.88 20.87 8.37
C ALA A 1076 -11.88 21.98 8.00
N PHE A 1077 -12.29 22.07 6.73
CA PHE A 1077 -13.32 23.01 6.27
C PHE A 1077 -14.70 22.72 6.87
N VAL A 1078 -15.06 21.45 7.06
CA VAL A 1078 -16.29 21.04 7.76
C VAL A 1078 -16.26 21.46 9.24
N LEU A 1079 -15.14 21.20 9.93
CA LEU A 1079 -14.94 21.64 11.32
C LEU A 1079 -15.04 23.16 11.43
N TYR A 1080 -14.32 23.89 10.58
CA TYR A 1080 -14.33 25.35 10.52
C TYR A 1080 -15.75 25.90 10.34
N SER A 1081 -16.49 25.38 9.36
CA SER A 1081 -17.87 25.79 9.07
C SER A 1081 -18.80 25.55 10.27
N GLY A 1082 -18.65 24.40 10.94
CA GLY A 1082 -19.42 24.05 12.12
C GLY A 1082 -19.15 24.98 13.31
N LEU A 1083 -17.89 25.26 13.59
CA LEU A 1083 -17.48 26.17 14.67
C LEU A 1083 -17.97 27.60 14.40
N LEU A 1084 -17.74 28.12 13.19
CA LEU A 1084 -18.13 29.47 12.79
C LEU A 1084 -19.65 29.67 12.78
N TRP A 1085 -20.40 28.70 12.25
CA TRP A 1085 -21.87 28.77 12.27
C TRP A 1085 -22.43 28.82 13.70
N ASN A 1086 -21.84 28.07 14.62
CA ASN A 1086 -22.26 28.10 16.02
C ASN A 1086 -21.78 29.37 16.75
N SER A 1087 -20.64 29.95 16.38
CA SER A 1087 -20.20 31.24 16.91
C SER A 1087 -21.20 32.34 16.53
N PHE A 1088 -21.65 32.38 15.28
CA PHE A 1088 -22.69 33.31 14.84
C PHE A 1088 -23.96 33.16 15.66
N LYS A 1089 -24.40 31.92 15.95
CA LYS A 1089 -25.60 31.65 16.76
C LYS A 1089 -25.57 32.39 18.11
N TYR A 1090 -24.41 32.45 18.77
CA TYR A 1090 -24.27 33.05 20.09
C TYR A 1090 -23.88 34.54 20.06
N LEU A 1091 -23.14 34.99 19.06
CA LEU A 1091 -22.65 36.38 18.95
C LEU A 1091 -23.66 37.34 18.30
N THR A 1092 -24.50 36.83 17.40
CA THR A 1092 -25.48 37.68 16.70
C THR A 1092 -26.78 37.81 17.49
N LYS A 1093 -27.06 39.04 17.93
CA LYS A 1093 -28.39 39.40 18.43
C LYS A 1093 -29.41 39.30 17.27
N PRO A 1094 -30.63 38.79 17.52
CA PRO A 1094 -31.69 38.81 16.51
C PRO A 1094 -31.89 40.25 16.01
N ASP A 1095 -31.81 40.47 14.70
CA ASP A 1095 -32.04 41.79 14.12
C ASP A 1095 -33.52 42.18 14.26
N VAL A 1096 -33.76 43.41 14.72
CA VAL A 1096 -35.10 43.96 14.99
C VAL A 1096 -35.88 44.26 13.71
N TYR A 1097 -35.26 44.18 12.53
CA TYR A 1097 -35.93 44.41 11.24
C TYR A 1097 -36.55 43.13 10.67
N ALA A 1098 -37.58 42.65 11.34
CA ALA A 1098 -38.45 41.54 10.94
C ALA A 1098 -39.39 41.85 9.75
N SER A 1099 -39.26 43.02 9.10
CA SER A 1099 -40.15 43.46 8.01
C SER A 1099 -39.67 43.10 6.61
N THR A 1100 -38.42 42.66 6.45
CA THR A 1100 -37.90 42.23 5.15
C THR A 1100 -38.28 40.79 4.88
N ARG A 1101 -38.74 40.52 3.67
CA ARG A 1101 -39.35 39.26 3.25
C ARG A 1101 -38.56 38.77 2.03
N VAL A 1102 -37.94 37.59 2.11
CA VAL A 1102 -37.14 37.01 1.02
C VAL A 1102 -37.89 35.85 0.37
N PRO A 1103 -37.80 35.65 -0.96
CA PRO A 1103 -38.45 34.52 -1.61
C PRO A 1103 -37.89 33.17 -1.13
N ARG A 1104 -38.73 32.12 -1.06
CA ARG A 1104 -38.35 30.81 -0.47
C ARG A 1104 -37.12 30.16 -1.09
N GLY A 1105 -36.91 30.36 -2.39
CA GLY A 1105 -35.79 29.81 -3.16
C GLY A 1105 -34.42 30.39 -2.79
N TRP A 1106 -34.37 31.61 -2.24
CA TRP A 1106 -33.11 32.29 -1.90
C TRP A 1106 -32.31 31.58 -0.82
N ALA A 1107 -33.01 31.03 0.17
CA ALA A 1107 -32.36 30.23 1.20
C ALA A 1107 -31.72 28.96 0.60
N MET A 1108 -32.38 28.30 -0.36
CA MET A 1108 -31.83 27.11 -1.03
C MET A 1108 -30.65 27.48 -1.94
N ALA A 1109 -30.77 28.59 -2.69
CA ALA A 1109 -29.70 29.09 -3.54
C ALA A 1109 -28.39 29.33 -2.77
N VAL A 1110 -28.46 29.94 -1.58
CA VAL A 1110 -27.24 30.15 -0.77
C VAL A 1110 -26.65 28.84 -0.21
N HIS A 1111 -27.46 27.84 0.09
CA HIS A 1111 -26.91 26.51 0.46
C HIS A 1111 -26.27 25.81 -0.75
N GLY A 1112 -26.81 26.02 -1.96
CA GLY A 1112 -26.18 25.62 -3.21
C GLY A 1112 -24.82 26.28 -3.41
N LEU A 1113 -24.71 27.60 -3.19
CA LEU A 1113 -23.45 28.33 -3.25
C LEU A 1113 -22.42 27.81 -2.23
N LEU A 1114 -22.85 27.54 -0.99
CA LEU A 1114 -21.99 26.95 0.04
C LEU A 1114 -21.45 25.58 -0.37
N THR A 1115 -22.30 24.74 -0.95
CA THR A 1115 -21.92 23.40 -1.42
C THR A 1115 -20.93 23.52 -2.57
N LEU A 1116 -21.21 24.38 -3.55
CA LEU A 1116 -20.33 24.63 -4.68
C LEU A 1116 -18.96 25.18 -4.23
N THR A 1117 -18.93 26.14 -3.29
CA THR A 1117 -17.66 26.63 -2.73
C THR A 1117 -16.86 25.52 -2.04
N LEU A 1118 -17.52 24.63 -1.29
CA LEU A 1118 -16.84 23.52 -0.62
C LEU A 1118 -16.28 22.50 -1.63
N VAL A 1119 -17.03 22.18 -2.68
CA VAL A 1119 -16.58 21.29 -3.77
C VAL A 1119 -15.36 21.89 -4.48
N THR A 1120 -15.40 23.19 -4.80
CA THR A 1120 -14.27 23.89 -5.42
C THR A 1120 -13.01 23.87 -4.54
N VAL A 1121 -13.16 24.06 -3.22
CA VAL A 1121 -12.04 23.95 -2.26
C VAL A 1121 -11.45 22.54 -2.26
N VAL A 1122 -12.28 21.51 -2.17
CA VAL A 1122 -11.81 20.11 -2.15
C VAL A 1122 -11.12 19.75 -3.46
N ALA A 1123 -11.64 20.21 -4.61
CA ALA A 1123 -10.96 20.05 -5.90
C ALA A 1123 -9.57 20.74 -5.91
N GLY A 1124 -9.42 21.88 -5.23
CA GLY A 1124 -8.13 22.55 -5.08
C GLY A 1124 -7.08 21.74 -4.31
N ALA A 1125 -7.50 20.84 -3.42
CA ALA A 1125 -6.58 19.94 -2.72
C ALA A 1125 -5.92 18.93 -3.66
N PHE A 1126 -6.65 18.47 -4.69
CA PHE A 1126 -6.08 17.60 -5.73
C PHE A 1126 -5.12 18.38 -6.62
N VAL A 1127 -5.41 19.65 -6.93
CA VAL A 1127 -4.50 20.52 -7.68
C VAL A 1127 -3.17 20.71 -6.95
N ALA A 1128 -3.22 20.97 -5.65
CA ALA A 1128 -2.02 21.07 -4.80
C ALA A 1128 -1.37 19.71 -4.50
N GLY A 1129 -2.13 18.62 -4.53
CA GLY A 1129 -1.62 17.27 -4.30
C GLY A 1129 -0.75 16.76 -5.44
N LEU A 1130 -1.23 16.93 -6.67
CA LEU A 1130 -0.58 16.49 -7.92
C LEU A 1130 0.36 17.53 -8.54
N ASP A 1131 0.57 18.66 -7.88
CA ASP A 1131 1.27 19.83 -8.45
C ASP A 1131 0.71 20.28 -9.81
N ALA A 1132 -0.58 19.99 -10.03
CA ALA A 1132 -1.30 20.23 -11.29
C ALA A 1132 -1.34 21.71 -11.68
N GLY A 1133 -1.15 22.62 -10.71
CA GLY A 1133 -1.04 24.06 -10.97
C GLY A 1133 0.12 24.45 -11.89
N LEU A 1134 1.16 23.61 -12.00
CA LEU A 1134 2.36 23.85 -12.80
C LEU A 1134 2.25 23.38 -14.25
N VAL A 1135 1.24 22.56 -14.60
CA VAL A 1135 1.16 21.89 -15.90
C VAL A 1135 0.83 22.87 -17.03
N TYR A 1136 -0.31 23.56 -16.96
CA TYR A 1136 -0.62 24.67 -17.86
C TYR A 1136 -0.63 25.99 -17.10
N PRO A 1137 0.43 26.80 -17.13
CA PRO A 1137 0.49 28.12 -16.51
C PRO A 1137 -0.12 29.23 -17.39
N THR A 1138 -1.12 28.89 -18.21
CA THR A 1138 -1.81 29.80 -19.14
C THR A 1138 -3.30 29.95 -18.82
N PHE A 1139 -3.87 31.12 -19.15
CA PHE A 1139 -5.30 31.43 -18.98
C PHE A 1139 -5.75 32.43 -20.06
N PRO A 1140 -6.97 32.34 -20.63
CA PRO A 1140 -8.07 31.43 -20.28
C PRO A 1140 -7.92 30.00 -20.84
N LYS A 1141 -7.18 29.84 -21.94
CA LYS A 1141 -6.88 28.53 -22.54
C LYS A 1141 -5.83 27.77 -21.71
N MET A 1142 -5.79 26.46 -21.88
CA MET A 1142 -4.73 25.57 -21.38
C MET A 1142 -3.80 25.24 -22.56
N GLY A 1143 -2.71 26.01 -22.66
CA GLY A 1143 -1.89 26.04 -23.88
C GLY A 1143 -2.68 26.64 -25.03
N ASP A 1144 -2.73 25.93 -26.16
CA ASP A 1144 -3.51 26.34 -27.34
C ASP A 1144 -4.97 25.87 -27.29
N TYR A 1145 -5.34 25.07 -26.29
CA TYR A 1145 -6.61 24.34 -26.21
C TYR A 1145 -7.58 24.90 -25.16
N TRP A 1146 -8.88 24.75 -25.43
CA TRP A 1146 -9.92 25.02 -24.43
C TRP A 1146 -10.15 23.83 -23.50
N ILE A 1147 -10.12 22.63 -24.07
CA ILE A 1147 -10.06 21.36 -23.35
C ILE A 1147 -8.77 20.69 -23.82
N PRO A 1148 -7.77 20.49 -22.95
CA PRO A 1148 -6.51 19.86 -23.33
C PRO A 1148 -6.75 18.39 -23.77
N PRO A 1149 -6.08 17.92 -24.84
CA PRO A 1149 -6.27 16.56 -25.36
C PRO A 1149 -5.94 15.46 -24.34
N GLU A 1150 -5.05 15.73 -23.40
CA GLU A 1150 -4.65 14.85 -22.31
C GLU A 1150 -5.71 14.71 -21.21
N TYR A 1151 -6.88 15.38 -21.32
CA TYR A 1151 -7.94 15.34 -20.30
C TYR A 1151 -8.44 13.92 -19.98
N SER A 1152 -8.44 13.01 -20.97
CA SER A 1152 -8.98 11.66 -20.84
C SER A 1152 -7.93 10.56 -20.95
N GLU A 1153 -6.65 10.88 -20.74
CA GLU A 1153 -5.51 10.00 -20.95
C GLU A 1153 -5.51 8.74 -20.05
N LEU A 1154 -5.97 8.84 -18.80
CA LEU A 1154 -5.95 7.71 -17.87
C LEU A 1154 -7.15 6.77 -18.05
N SER A 1155 -6.88 5.46 -18.15
CA SER A 1155 -7.89 4.40 -18.04
C SER A 1155 -7.83 3.70 -16.66
N PRO A 1156 -8.98 3.32 -16.06
CA PRO A 1156 -10.35 3.67 -16.44
C PRO A 1156 -10.66 5.17 -16.29
N TRP A 1157 -11.57 5.69 -17.14
CA TRP A 1157 -11.80 7.12 -17.37
C TRP A 1157 -11.99 7.98 -16.10
N TYR A 1158 -12.58 7.42 -15.04
CA TYR A 1158 -12.85 8.14 -13.80
C TYR A 1158 -11.58 8.53 -13.03
N ARG A 1159 -10.44 7.89 -13.31
CA ARG A 1159 -9.14 8.25 -12.72
C ARG A 1159 -8.70 9.64 -13.15
N ASN A 1160 -9.09 10.09 -14.35
CA ASN A 1160 -8.78 11.45 -14.81
C ASN A 1160 -9.33 12.55 -13.88
N LEU A 1161 -10.44 12.29 -13.20
CA LEU A 1161 -11.05 13.28 -12.32
C LEU A 1161 -10.19 13.60 -11.07
N PHE A 1162 -9.28 12.70 -10.69
CA PHE A 1162 -8.58 12.76 -9.39
C PHE A 1162 -7.07 12.53 -9.47
N GLU A 1163 -6.57 11.86 -10.50
CA GLU A 1163 -5.16 11.44 -10.64
C GLU A 1163 -4.48 12.04 -11.86
N ASN A 1164 -5.24 12.44 -12.89
CA ASN A 1164 -4.67 13.13 -14.05
C ASN A 1164 -4.48 14.62 -13.70
N PRO A 1165 -3.23 15.13 -13.67
CA PRO A 1165 -2.98 16.50 -13.27
C PRO A 1165 -3.59 17.51 -14.25
N VAL A 1166 -3.62 17.22 -15.55
CA VAL A 1166 -4.25 18.08 -16.58
C VAL A 1166 -5.75 18.21 -16.33
N ALA A 1167 -6.43 17.08 -16.18
CA ALA A 1167 -7.87 17.05 -15.96
C ALA A 1167 -8.27 17.64 -14.59
N VAL A 1168 -7.50 17.39 -13.53
CA VAL A 1168 -7.71 17.99 -12.22
C VAL A 1168 -7.56 19.52 -12.27
N GLN A 1169 -6.54 20.03 -12.97
CA GLN A 1169 -6.35 21.47 -13.17
C GLN A 1169 -7.52 22.08 -13.95
N PHE A 1170 -7.95 21.45 -15.05
CA PHE A 1170 -9.10 21.89 -15.84
C PHE A 1170 -10.38 21.92 -15.00
N ASN A 1171 -10.70 20.83 -14.29
CA ASN A 1171 -11.90 20.70 -13.46
C ASN A 1171 -11.94 21.79 -12.39
N HIS A 1172 -10.82 22.07 -11.72
CA HIS A 1172 -10.75 23.13 -10.72
C HIS A 1172 -10.95 24.53 -11.31
N ARG A 1173 -10.39 24.82 -12.51
CA ARG A 1173 -10.64 26.08 -13.22
C ARG A 1173 -12.13 26.28 -13.53
N VAL A 1174 -12.79 25.25 -14.08
CA VAL A 1174 -14.22 25.28 -14.41
C VAL A 1174 -15.07 25.47 -13.15
N LEU A 1175 -14.77 24.74 -12.07
CA LEU A 1175 -15.44 24.90 -10.78
C LEU A 1175 -15.25 26.29 -10.18
N GLY A 1176 -14.03 26.85 -10.26
CA GLY A 1176 -13.73 28.21 -9.81
C GLY A 1176 -14.52 29.28 -10.57
N LEU A 1177 -14.54 29.20 -11.90
CA LEU A 1177 -15.31 30.11 -12.75
C LEU A 1177 -16.82 29.97 -12.51
N THR A 1178 -17.32 28.74 -12.40
CA THR A 1178 -18.74 28.45 -12.12
C THR A 1178 -19.15 28.98 -10.75
N THR A 1179 -18.29 28.81 -9.73
CA THR A 1179 -18.50 29.37 -8.39
C THR A 1179 -18.57 30.89 -8.45
N SER A 1180 -17.65 31.52 -9.20
CA SER A 1180 -17.55 32.97 -9.34
C SER A 1180 -18.78 33.54 -10.03
N ALA A 1181 -19.17 32.96 -11.16
CA ALA A 1181 -20.38 33.33 -11.90
C ALA A 1181 -21.64 33.15 -11.04
N SER A 1182 -21.76 32.03 -10.31
CA SER A 1182 -22.94 31.74 -9.47
C SER A 1182 -23.07 32.74 -8.31
N VAL A 1183 -21.96 33.08 -7.64
CA VAL A 1183 -21.95 34.05 -6.54
C VAL A 1183 -22.28 35.46 -7.04
N LEU A 1184 -21.72 35.88 -8.18
CA LEU A 1184 -22.01 37.17 -8.78
C LEU A 1184 -23.46 37.27 -9.27
N ALA A 1185 -23.96 36.22 -9.94
CA ALA A 1185 -25.34 36.15 -10.40
C ALA A 1185 -26.32 36.23 -9.22
N PHE A 1186 -26.07 35.48 -8.14
CA PHE A 1186 -26.86 35.58 -6.92
C PHE A 1186 -26.79 36.99 -6.32
N SER A 1187 -25.60 37.59 -6.26
CA SER A 1187 -25.40 38.92 -5.68
C SER A 1187 -26.13 39.99 -6.47
N LEU A 1188 -26.09 39.94 -7.81
CA LEU A 1188 -26.82 40.84 -8.71
C LEU A 1188 -28.33 40.65 -8.59
N ALA A 1189 -28.82 39.40 -8.66
CA ALA A 1189 -30.23 39.09 -8.48
C ALA A 1189 -30.75 39.63 -7.13
N SER A 1190 -29.90 39.65 -6.09
CA SER A 1190 -30.31 40.06 -4.75
C SER A 1190 -30.48 41.57 -4.59
N LEU A 1191 -29.97 42.36 -5.53
CA LEU A 1191 -30.15 43.82 -5.54
C LEU A 1191 -31.62 44.19 -5.70
N SER A 1192 -32.41 43.32 -6.35
CA SER A 1192 -33.87 43.45 -6.47
C SER A 1192 -34.62 43.25 -5.14
N VAL A 1193 -33.96 42.76 -4.09
CA VAL A 1193 -34.57 42.44 -2.80
C VAL A 1193 -33.97 43.31 -1.69
N LYS A 1194 -34.83 43.91 -0.86
CA LYS A 1194 -34.39 44.71 0.29
C LYS A 1194 -33.87 43.80 1.40
N LEU A 1195 -32.56 43.53 1.41
CA LEU A 1195 -31.87 42.78 2.46
C LEU A 1195 -31.61 43.66 3.69
N GLY A 1196 -31.69 43.08 4.89
CA GLY A 1196 -31.25 43.75 6.13
C GLY A 1196 -29.76 44.10 6.08
N ARG A 1197 -29.34 45.14 6.81
CA ARG A 1197 -27.97 45.72 6.74
C ARG A 1197 -26.88 44.66 6.80
N ARG A 1198 -26.94 43.70 7.75
CA ARG A 1198 -25.94 42.64 7.89
C ARG A 1198 -25.92 41.66 6.72
N ALA A 1199 -27.09 41.26 6.21
CA ALA A 1199 -27.19 40.37 5.04
C ALA A 1199 -26.69 41.08 3.76
N ALA A 1200 -27.01 42.37 3.60
CA ALA A 1200 -26.49 43.18 2.49
C ALA A 1200 -24.96 43.34 2.56
N THR A 1201 -24.41 43.58 3.75
CA THR A 1201 -22.95 43.62 3.95
C THR A 1201 -22.30 42.27 3.64
N ALA A 1202 -22.86 41.16 4.17
CA ALA A 1202 -22.35 39.82 3.93
C ALA A 1202 -22.32 39.47 2.43
N ARG A 1203 -23.38 39.83 1.70
CA ARG A 1203 -23.44 39.69 0.24
C ARG A 1203 -22.37 40.53 -0.45
N ASN A 1204 -22.23 41.81 -0.12
CA ASN A 1204 -21.26 42.68 -0.79
C ASN A 1204 -19.82 42.18 -0.59
N LEU A 1205 -19.49 41.76 0.64
CA LEU A 1205 -18.20 41.16 0.94
C LEU A 1205 -18.00 39.82 0.22
N LEU A 1206 -19.05 39.00 0.11
CA LEU A 1206 -19.01 37.75 -0.65
C LEU A 1206 -18.73 38.02 -2.15
N ALA A 1207 -19.41 39.00 -2.75
CA ALA A 1207 -19.20 39.38 -4.14
C ALA A 1207 -17.79 39.96 -4.39
N ALA A 1208 -17.30 40.83 -3.50
CA ALA A 1208 -15.94 41.36 -3.60
C ALA A 1208 -14.88 40.26 -3.44
N MET A 1209 -15.07 39.37 -2.46
CA MET A 1209 -14.14 38.28 -2.19
C MET A 1209 -14.11 37.25 -3.31
N VAL A 1210 -15.22 36.98 -4.01
CA VAL A 1210 -15.20 36.00 -5.12
C VAL A 1210 -14.42 36.52 -6.32
N VAL A 1211 -14.49 37.83 -6.59
CA VAL A 1211 -13.67 38.48 -7.64
C VAL A 1211 -12.20 38.41 -7.25
N LEU A 1212 -11.86 38.79 -6.02
CA LEU A 1212 -10.48 38.69 -5.51
C LEU A 1212 -9.97 37.24 -5.57
N GLN A 1213 -10.79 36.26 -5.20
CA GLN A 1213 -10.42 34.85 -5.22
C GLN A 1213 -10.16 34.34 -6.63
N ALA A 1214 -10.99 34.73 -7.61
CA ALA A 1214 -10.77 34.40 -9.02
C ALA A 1214 -9.48 35.05 -9.55
N SER A 1215 -9.24 36.33 -9.23
CA SER A 1215 -8.00 37.03 -9.57
C SER A 1215 -6.77 36.37 -8.95
N LEU A 1216 -6.85 35.95 -7.67
CA LEU A 1216 -5.77 35.21 -7.01
C LEU A 1216 -5.53 33.85 -7.64
N GLY A 1217 -6.58 33.13 -8.04
CA GLY A 1217 -6.46 31.81 -8.70
C GLY A 1217 -5.79 31.92 -10.07
N ILE A 1218 -6.24 32.88 -10.89
CA ILE A 1218 -5.65 33.17 -12.20
C ILE A 1218 -4.19 33.65 -12.04
N GLY A 1219 -3.94 34.57 -11.09
CA GLY A 1219 -2.59 35.06 -10.81
C GLY A 1219 -1.64 33.95 -10.33
N THR A 1220 -2.09 33.10 -9.42
CA THR A 1220 -1.31 31.94 -8.95
C THR A 1220 -0.89 31.07 -10.14
N LEU A 1221 -1.75 30.91 -11.14
CA LEU A 1221 -1.47 30.11 -12.31
C LEU A 1221 -0.50 30.79 -13.29
N LEU A 1222 -0.74 32.06 -13.63
CA LEU A 1222 0.08 32.83 -14.58
C LEU A 1222 1.51 33.09 -14.08
N TYR A 1223 1.71 33.14 -12.76
CA TYR A 1223 3.02 33.34 -12.14
C TYR A 1223 3.68 32.02 -11.70
N HIS A 1224 3.25 30.87 -12.22
CA HIS A 1224 3.83 29.54 -11.91
C HIS A 1224 3.79 29.17 -10.42
N VAL A 1225 2.63 29.31 -9.81
CA VAL A 1225 2.30 28.91 -8.43
C VAL A 1225 3.28 29.47 -7.37
N PRO A 1226 3.44 30.80 -7.24
CA PRO A 1226 4.26 31.35 -6.16
C PRO A 1226 3.67 30.96 -4.80
N VAL A 1227 4.49 30.46 -3.88
CA VAL A 1227 4.06 29.97 -2.55
C VAL A 1227 3.18 31.00 -1.82
N SER A 1228 3.54 32.29 -1.87
CA SER A 1228 2.78 33.36 -1.24
C SER A 1228 1.39 33.58 -1.87
N MET A 1229 1.28 33.52 -3.20
CA MET A 1229 0.00 33.67 -3.91
C MET A 1229 -0.88 32.44 -3.74
N ALA A 1230 -0.31 31.23 -3.81
CA ALA A 1230 -1.03 29.98 -3.60
C ALA A 1230 -1.56 29.89 -2.15
N ALA A 1231 -0.75 30.27 -1.15
CA ALA A 1231 -1.19 30.35 0.24
C ALA A 1231 -2.26 31.44 0.44
N ALA A 1232 -2.13 32.60 -0.22
CA ALA A 1232 -3.14 33.65 -0.20
C ALA A 1232 -4.45 33.21 -0.85
N HIS A 1233 -4.39 32.46 -1.95
CA HIS A 1233 -5.55 31.86 -2.60
C HIS A 1233 -6.24 30.85 -1.67
N GLN A 1234 -5.49 29.99 -0.99
CA GLN A 1234 -6.04 29.07 0.01
C GLN A 1234 -6.70 29.81 1.18
N ALA A 1235 -6.05 30.85 1.73
CA ALA A 1235 -6.62 31.70 2.79
C ALA A 1235 -7.88 32.45 2.31
N GLY A 1236 -7.87 32.95 1.07
CA GLY A 1236 -9.01 33.63 0.45
C GLY A 1236 -10.23 32.72 0.30
N SER A 1237 -10.04 31.41 0.10
CA SER A 1237 -11.14 30.44 0.05
C SER A 1237 -11.89 30.31 1.38
N LEU A 1238 -11.17 30.38 2.52
CA LEU A 1238 -11.78 30.42 3.87
C LEU A 1238 -12.56 31.71 4.10
N ALA A 1239 -12.03 32.85 3.64
CA ALA A 1239 -12.71 34.13 3.72
C ALA A 1239 -14.00 34.14 2.89
N LEU A 1240 -13.94 33.60 1.67
CA LEU A 1240 -15.10 33.44 0.79
C LEU A 1240 -16.18 32.57 1.45
N LEU A 1241 -15.80 31.41 1.99
CA LEU A 1241 -16.70 30.53 2.73
C LEU A 1241 -17.29 31.20 3.97
N SER A 1242 -16.51 32.01 4.68
CA SER A 1242 -16.96 32.75 5.86
C SER A 1242 -18.08 33.73 5.52
N PHE A 1243 -17.91 34.51 4.45
CA PHE A 1243 -18.94 35.45 3.99
C PHE A 1243 -20.18 34.72 3.48
N ALA A 1244 -20.02 33.59 2.79
CA ALA A 1244 -21.13 32.75 2.36
C ALA A 1244 -21.91 32.18 3.56
N LEU A 1245 -21.22 31.67 4.58
CA LEU A 1245 -21.83 31.17 5.82
C LEU A 1245 -22.54 32.28 6.59
N TRP A 1246 -21.93 33.47 6.64
CA TRP A 1246 -22.53 34.63 7.30
C TRP A 1246 -23.80 35.07 6.59
N LEU A 1247 -23.80 35.11 5.25
CA LEU A 1247 -24.98 35.43 4.45
C LEU A 1247 -26.09 34.38 4.64
N ALA A 1248 -25.76 33.10 4.55
CA ALA A 1248 -26.69 31.99 4.78
C ALA A 1248 -27.33 32.05 6.17
N PHE A 1249 -26.52 32.35 7.18
CA PHE A 1249 -26.95 32.46 8.56
C PHE A 1249 -27.95 33.60 8.76
N ASN A 1250 -27.69 34.78 8.19
CA ASN A 1250 -28.59 35.92 8.27
C ASN A 1250 -29.89 35.65 7.52
N LEU A 1251 -29.83 35.13 6.29
CA LEU A 1251 -31.03 34.82 5.48
C LEU A 1251 -31.93 33.76 6.11
N LYS A 1252 -31.37 32.78 6.83
CA LYS A 1252 -32.15 31.78 7.58
C LYS A 1252 -33.05 32.41 8.66
N ARG A 1253 -32.68 33.57 9.19
CA ARG A 1253 -33.41 34.29 10.24
C ARG A 1253 -34.45 35.27 9.71
N VAL A 1254 -34.49 35.52 8.40
CA VAL A 1254 -35.46 36.42 7.76
C VAL A 1254 -36.76 35.65 7.46
N PRO A 1255 -37.96 36.20 7.75
CA PRO A 1255 -39.22 35.57 7.35
C PRO A 1255 -39.32 35.43 5.83
N LYS A 1256 -39.73 34.25 5.38
CA LYS A 1256 -39.87 33.92 3.94
C LYS A 1256 -41.23 34.39 3.41
N ILE A 1257 -41.27 34.85 2.16
CA ILE A 1257 -42.52 35.14 1.41
C ILE A 1257 -43.29 33.84 1.16
#